data_AF-A0A377H3I9-F1
#
_entry.id   AF-A0A377H3I9-F1
#
_cell.length_a   1.000
_cell.length_b   1.000
_cell.length_c   1.000
_cell.angle_alpha   90.00
_cell.angle_beta   90.00
_cell.angle_gamma   90.00
#
_symmetry.space_group_name_H-M   'P 1'
#
loop_
_entity.id
_entity.type
_entity.pdbx_description
1 polymer ?
#
loop_
_entity_poly.entity_id
_entity_poly.type
_entity_poly.pdbx_seq_one_letter_code
_entity_poly.pdbx_strand_id
1 'polypeptide(L)'
;MSNNARKLIASAVTAGFVFVGVDAMAADPVLSGTVTNGGQAIGAGSQASSDGALAVGRNAKATGYIATAVGYATASGLYSFAGGVNAEATHNNTTALGHDAKATGAESTAIGNDAKAENDSTVAIGDRAKSKGIWGVALGSNSRAYADWSVSLGGNSAAHGSQSTALGYMASVEENGGMSVALGAWSYVKSSDGNVVSVGSDNLKRKIINVANGTADNDAVNKSQLDAVEAKINNKVDAVEAKINNKVDKGTVGPNGGQAIGAGSKANGAGALALGNASEADGYIATAVGYAHALDTYAVAMGVNAYAYNANGIAIGTLAKAGATNEDYANADIFDRIDPETGKPLYNVSPGGDPRNVRSGAIAIGNSAEAVGYRNTVIGEDAKAGIIIERDDYNHPNKFGLGAVGATAIGAAAIAGGSQATVVGNGAVAEGKLSVGMGTRSYTTGKADTAVGTYSVVTEDSAVALGAYARADHKNSVALGNSSITEDVKATASTTINGKEYTFAGGDQSQVVGTVSIGGKGVVGYTDTTNEGHWNDPAHYTNGNGRTDMDNAIYRTITNVAAGRINADSTDAINGSQLYAVMGATEENRKLIENNAINLAQTDHRINRRIDSVEEESRAGDAMNRKLIENNTFKLAQTDRRINRRIDSVEEESRAGDAMNAALAALKPLQYDPNEKFQVMVGTGRFKDKQGFALGVAHHINENLLLNAGAAYSGSKYKIWNAGITYRFGSSNQKAPVIKVSNDEQRIRSLEQENMMLKQRLAAIEAKLSKLK
;
A
#
# COMPACT_ATOMS: atom_id res chain seq x y z
N MET A 1 -34.55 -99.91 135.85
CA MET A 1 -36.03 -99.83 135.90
C MET A 1 -36.43 -98.41 136.29
N SER A 2 -37.37 -97.83 135.54
CA SER A 2 -38.28 -96.72 135.91
C SER A 2 -37.91 -95.26 135.58
N ASN A 3 -38.80 -94.64 134.78
CA ASN A 3 -39.18 -93.22 134.62
C ASN A 3 -38.18 -92.29 133.88
N ASN A 4 -38.14 -92.24 132.54
CA ASN A 4 -39.21 -91.92 131.57
C ASN A 4 -39.99 -90.62 131.88
N ALA A 5 -39.42 -89.53 131.39
CA ALA A 5 -40.06 -88.24 131.18
C ALA A 5 -41.23 -88.36 130.19
N ARG A 6 -42.46 -88.34 130.71
CA ARG A 6 -43.65 -87.90 129.99
C ARG A 6 -44.09 -86.56 130.56
N LYS A 7 -43.58 -85.47 129.99
CA LYS A 7 -44.17 -84.12 130.07
C LYS A 7 -43.98 -83.43 128.72
N LEU A 8 -44.75 -83.87 127.72
CA LEU A 8 -45.23 -83.04 126.61
C LEU A 8 -46.48 -83.76 126.03
N ILE A 9 -47.56 -83.76 126.81
CA ILE A 9 -48.91 -84.03 126.32
C ILE A 9 -49.70 -82.74 126.51
N ALA A 10 -50.22 -82.18 125.42
CA ALA A 10 -51.55 -81.57 125.31
C ALA A 10 -51.75 -81.26 123.82
N SER A 11 -52.41 -82.11 123.02
CA SER A 11 -53.86 -82.40 123.00
C SER A 11 -54.69 -81.21 122.52
N ALA A 12 -55.05 -81.22 121.24
CA ALA A 12 -56.41 -80.94 120.75
C ALA A 12 -56.54 -81.43 119.28
N VAL A 13 -56.73 -82.75 119.10
CA VAL A 13 -57.38 -83.28 117.89
C VAL A 13 -58.87 -83.26 118.17
N THR A 14 -59.53 -82.14 117.85
CA THR A 14 -60.99 -82.09 117.69
C THR A 14 -61.50 -81.05 116.67
N ALA A 15 -60.62 -80.50 115.85
CA ALA A 15 -60.89 -79.88 114.54
C ALA A 15 -59.56 -79.96 113.76
N GLY A 16 -59.55 -80.06 112.43
CA GLY A 16 -58.45 -80.49 111.54
C GLY A 16 -57.06 -79.81 111.60
N PHE A 17 -56.52 -79.48 112.78
CA PHE A 17 -55.25 -78.80 113.01
C PHE A 17 -54.15 -79.78 113.45
N VAL A 18 -52.93 -79.59 112.92
CA VAL A 18 -51.70 -80.28 113.37
C VAL A 18 -50.70 -79.23 113.81
N PHE A 19 -50.33 -79.27 115.09
CA PHE A 19 -49.33 -78.40 115.71
C PHE A 19 -48.14 -79.23 116.17
N VAL A 20 -46.95 -78.92 115.64
CA VAL A 20 -45.70 -79.56 116.08
C VAL A 20 -44.63 -78.49 116.28
N GLY A 21 -44.47 -77.98 117.51
CA GLY A 21 -43.48 -76.97 117.85
C GLY A 21 -43.93 -76.06 119.00
N VAL A 22 -42.97 -75.37 119.63
CA VAL A 22 -43.25 -74.32 120.62
C VAL A 22 -43.68 -73.04 119.87
N ASP A 23 -44.74 -72.37 120.33
CA ASP A 23 -45.30 -71.14 119.75
C ASP A 23 -45.85 -71.24 118.30
N ALA A 24 -46.25 -72.44 117.85
CA ALA A 24 -46.94 -72.61 116.56
C ALA A 24 -48.41 -72.14 116.64
N MET A 25 -48.89 -71.40 115.63
CA MET A 25 -50.24 -70.79 115.62
C MET A 25 -51.00 -71.13 114.33
N ALA A 26 -52.26 -71.55 114.45
CA ALA A 26 -53.17 -71.78 113.33
C ALA A 26 -54.54 -71.17 113.70
N ALA A 27 -55.26 -70.62 112.74
CA ALA A 27 -56.48 -69.85 113.02
C ALA A 27 -57.65 -70.73 113.46
N ASP A 28 -58.36 -70.30 114.50
CA ASP A 28 -59.62 -70.88 114.99
C ASP A 28 -60.76 -70.55 114.00
N PRO A 29 -61.61 -71.50 113.57
CA PRO A 29 -62.64 -71.22 112.59
C PRO A 29 -63.76 -70.39 113.22
N VAL A 30 -64.11 -69.25 112.62
CA VAL A 30 -65.39 -68.59 112.90
C VAL A 30 -66.51 -69.55 112.48
N LEU A 31 -67.36 -69.91 113.46
CA LEU A 31 -68.42 -70.90 113.36
C LEU A 31 -69.43 -70.58 112.24
N SER A 32 -69.18 -71.07 111.02
CA SER A 32 -70.14 -71.12 109.91
C SER A 32 -70.01 -72.44 109.13
N GLY A 33 -70.57 -73.51 109.70
CA GLY A 33 -71.22 -74.63 108.99
C GLY A 33 -70.50 -75.43 107.90
N THR A 34 -69.23 -75.18 107.57
CA THR A 34 -68.46 -75.94 106.57
C THR A 34 -67.20 -76.51 107.20
N VAL A 35 -66.88 -77.77 106.89
CA VAL A 35 -65.63 -78.44 107.30
C VAL A 35 -64.47 -77.66 106.69
N THR A 36 -63.90 -76.74 107.45
CA THR A 36 -62.65 -76.08 107.11
C THR A 36 -61.52 -77.04 107.50
N ASN A 37 -60.63 -77.35 106.55
CA ASN A 37 -59.40 -78.07 106.83
C ASN A 37 -58.46 -77.04 107.47
N GLY A 38 -58.48 -77.00 108.80
CA GLY A 38 -57.62 -76.13 109.58
C GLY A 38 -56.17 -76.09 109.07
N GLY A 39 -55.55 -74.92 109.13
CA GLY A 39 -54.16 -74.75 108.71
C GLY A 39 -53.20 -75.69 109.46
N GLN A 40 -52.15 -76.17 108.78
CA GLN A 40 -51.14 -77.05 109.36
C GLN A 40 -49.84 -76.26 109.63
N ALA A 41 -49.41 -76.21 110.89
CA ALA A 41 -48.22 -75.48 111.33
C ALA A 41 -47.20 -76.43 112.00
N ILE A 42 -46.09 -76.68 111.30
CA ILE A 42 -45.04 -77.65 111.69
C ILE A 42 -43.70 -76.90 111.82
N GLY A 43 -43.24 -76.65 113.05
CA GLY A 43 -41.99 -75.95 113.37
C GLY A 43 -42.17 -74.93 114.50
N ALA A 44 -41.08 -74.61 115.21
CA ALA A 44 -41.12 -73.57 116.25
C ALA A 44 -41.44 -72.19 115.62
N GLY A 45 -42.46 -71.50 116.15
CA GLY A 45 -42.93 -70.21 115.66
C GLY A 45 -43.61 -70.20 114.29
N SER A 46 -43.95 -71.37 113.71
CA SER A 46 -44.66 -71.45 112.42
C SER A 46 -46.12 -70.99 112.53
N GLN A 47 -46.67 -70.35 111.51
CA GLN A 47 -48.01 -69.77 111.48
C GLN A 47 -48.79 -70.23 110.24
N ALA A 48 -49.92 -70.90 110.42
CA ALA A 48 -50.84 -71.30 109.35
C ALA A 48 -52.23 -70.69 109.58
N SER A 49 -52.42 -69.43 109.19
CA SER A 49 -53.51 -68.57 109.68
C SER A 49 -54.79 -68.56 108.84
N SER A 50 -54.89 -69.38 107.78
CA SER A 50 -56.06 -69.46 106.89
C SER A 50 -56.44 -70.92 106.58
N ASP A 51 -57.65 -71.14 106.07
CA ASP A 51 -58.14 -72.48 105.68
C ASP A 51 -57.29 -73.08 104.55
N GLY A 52 -56.93 -74.36 104.71
CA GLY A 52 -56.04 -75.10 103.80
C GLY A 52 -54.57 -74.65 103.77
N ALA A 53 -54.15 -73.72 104.62
CA ALA A 53 -52.76 -73.24 104.65
C ALA A 53 -51.78 -74.28 105.24
N LEU A 54 -50.56 -74.36 104.69
CA LEU A 54 -49.51 -75.27 105.14
C LEU A 54 -48.21 -74.50 105.43
N ALA A 55 -47.78 -74.45 106.69
CA ALA A 55 -46.53 -73.84 107.12
C ALA A 55 -45.58 -74.91 107.71
N VAL A 56 -44.44 -75.16 107.06
CA VAL A 56 -43.46 -76.19 107.45
C VAL A 56 -42.06 -75.57 107.58
N GLY A 57 -41.55 -75.42 108.81
CA GLY A 57 -40.23 -74.85 109.11
C GLY A 57 -40.26 -73.85 110.27
N ARG A 58 -39.10 -73.57 110.88
CA ARG A 58 -38.98 -72.54 111.94
C ARG A 58 -39.43 -71.19 111.38
N ASN A 59 -40.40 -70.56 112.04
CA ASN A 59 -41.00 -69.27 111.67
C ASN A 59 -41.59 -69.22 110.24
N ALA A 60 -41.94 -70.36 109.64
CA ALA A 60 -42.70 -70.40 108.38
C ALA A 60 -44.08 -69.74 108.56
N LYS A 61 -44.52 -68.89 107.64
CA LYS A 61 -45.81 -68.17 107.72
C LYS A 61 -46.65 -68.39 106.47
N ALA A 62 -47.65 -69.25 106.56
CA ALA A 62 -48.68 -69.42 105.54
C ALA A 62 -49.98 -68.75 106.01
N THR A 63 -50.22 -67.49 105.61
CA THR A 63 -51.38 -66.72 106.09
C THR A 63 -52.48 -66.54 105.04
N GLY A 64 -52.24 -66.87 103.77
CA GLY A 64 -53.27 -66.86 102.72
C GLY A 64 -54.05 -68.18 102.65
N TYR A 65 -55.25 -68.16 102.08
CA TYR A 65 -56.07 -69.38 101.87
C TYR A 65 -55.40 -70.32 100.86
N ILE A 66 -55.27 -71.60 101.24
CA ILE A 66 -54.52 -72.64 100.50
C ILE A 66 -53.05 -72.23 100.22
N ALA A 67 -52.47 -71.33 101.03
CA ALA A 67 -51.07 -70.93 100.89
C ALA A 67 -50.12 -71.99 101.46
N THR A 68 -48.97 -72.20 100.83
CA THR A 68 -47.93 -73.14 101.29
C THR A 68 -46.61 -72.42 101.54
N ALA A 69 -46.13 -72.42 102.78
CA ALA A 69 -44.83 -71.90 103.18
C ALA A 69 -43.91 -73.04 103.67
N VAL A 70 -42.76 -73.25 103.04
CA VAL A 70 -41.79 -74.30 103.38
C VAL A 70 -40.40 -73.68 103.61
N GLY A 71 -39.81 -73.90 104.78
CA GLY A 71 -38.60 -73.22 105.27
C GLY A 71 -38.93 -71.96 106.08
N TYR A 72 -37.96 -71.07 106.29
CA TYR A 72 -38.21 -69.74 106.87
C TYR A 72 -38.89 -68.84 105.82
N ALA A 73 -40.08 -69.20 105.36
CA ALA A 73 -40.76 -68.57 104.22
C ALA A 73 -42.06 -67.90 104.65
N THR A 74 -42.53 -66.92 103.88
CA THR A 74 -43.82 -66.23 104.07
C THR A 74 -44.67 -66.35 102.80
N ALA A 75 -45.76 -67.10 102.87
CA ALA A 75 -46.79 -67.20 101.85
C ALA A 75 -48.09 -66.55 102.36
N SER A 76 -48.33 -65.28 102.02
CA SER A 76 -49.49 -64.53 102.51
C SER A 76 -50.60 -64.33 101.49
N GLY A 77 -50.34 -64.63 100.21
CA GLY A 77 -51.33 -64.53 99.14
C GLY A 77 -52.24 -65.76 99.02
N LEU A 78 -53.42 -65.59 98.40
CA LEU A 78 -54.33 -66.70 98.08
C LEU A 78 -53.66 -67.68 97.09
N TYR A 79 -53.74 -68.99 97.33
CA TYR A 79 -53.10 -70.03 96.48
C TYR A 79 -51.58 -69.84 96.28
N SER A 80 -50.91 -69.12 97.19
CA SER A 80 -49.49 -68.80 97.05
C SER A 80 -48.58 -69.93 97.53
N PHE A 81 -47.39 -70.03 96.94
CA PHE A 81 -46.34 -70.98 97.36
C PHE A 81 -45.04 -70.22 97.64
N ALA A 82 -44.49 -70.34 98.86
CA ALA A 82 -43.19 -69.81 99.24
C ALA A 82 -42.29 -70.93 99.78
N GLY A 83 -41.20 -71.26 99.09
CA GLY A 83 -40.26 -72.32 99.47
C GLY A 83 -38.81 -71.83 99.53
N GLY A 84 -38.18 -71.89 100.70
CA GLY A 84 -36.79 -71.44 100.90
C GLY A 84 -36.61 -70.56 102.14
N VAL A 85 -35.36 -70.25 102.49
CA VAL A 85 -35.07 -69.29 103.57
C VAL A 85 -35.36 -67.88 103.07
N ASN A 86 -36.20 -67.12 103.78
CA ASN A 86 -36.69 -65.79 103.45
C ASN A 86 -37.46 -65.69 102.12
N ALA A 87 -38.01 -66.80 101.59
CA ALA A 87 -38.86 -66.74 100.41
C ALA A 87 -40.19 -66.03 100.75
N GLU A 88 -40.65 -65.13 99.90
CA GLU A 88 -41.86 -64.30 100.11
C GLU A 88 -42.80 -64.40 98.90
N ALA A 89 -43.99 -64.96 99.10
CA ALA A 89 -45.07 -65.03 98.11
C ALA A 89 -46.30 -64.29 98.67
N THR A 90 -46.43 -63.00 98.39
CA THR A 90 -47.30 -62.12 99.19
C THR A 90 -48.67 -61.83 98.58
N HIS A 91 -48.86 -62.14 97.30
CA HIS A 91 -50.10 -61.87 96.53
C HIS A 91 -50.71 -63.15 95.94
N ASN A 92 -51.92 -63.05 95.39
CA ASN A 92 -52.68 -64.20 94.91
C ASN A 92 -51.97 -64.94 93.77
N ASN A 93 -52.06 -66.27 93.73
CA ASN A 93 -51.48 -67.14 92.69
C ASN A 93 -49.96 -66.98 92.50
N THR A 94 -49.23 -66.61 93.55
CA THR A 94 -47.78 -66.37 93.46
C THR A 94 -46.95 -67.62 93.78
N THR A 95 -45.78 -67.73 93.16
CA THR A 95 -44.80 -68.78 93.47
C THR A 95 -43.43 -68.15 93.72
N ALA A 96 -42.91 -68.23 94.95
CA ALA A 96 -41.54 -67.87 95.31
C ALA A 96 -40.76 -69.12 95.74
N LEU A 97 -39.70 -69.49 95.02
CA LEU A 97 -38.90 -70.68 95.31
C LEU A 97 -37.39 -70.37 95.24
N GLY A 98 -36.71 -70.36 96.38
CA GLY A 98 -35.28 -70.07 96.52
C GLY A 98 -34.95 -69.24 97.77
N HIS A 99 -33.67 -69.15 98.13
CA HIS A 99 -33.22 -68.28 99.24
C HIS A 99 -33.41 -66.81 98.85
N ASP A 100 -34.15 -66.04 99.65
CA ASP A 100 -34.59 -64.65 99.40
C ASP A 100 -35.43 -64.44 98.11
N ALA A 101 -36.06 -65.49 97.56
CA ALA A 101 -36.95 -65.33 96.39
C ALA A 101 -38.21 -64.54 96.76
N LYS A 102 -38.61 -63.56 95.95
CA LYS A 102 -39.76 -62.68 96.21
C LYS A 102 -40.71 -62.62 95.02
N ALA A 103 -41.90 -63.17 95.18
CA ALA A 103 -43.02 -63.01 94.27
C ALA A 103 -44.06 -62.09 94.93
N THR A 104 -43.97 -60.79 94.63
CA THR A 104 -44.74 -59.74 95.31
C THR A 104 -45.75 -59.02 94.43
N GLY A 105 -45.88 -59.39 93.15
CA GLY A 105 -47.05 -59.02 92.34
C GLY A 105 -48.06 -60.16 92.25
N ALA A 106 -49.33 -59.88 91.96
CA ALA A 106 -50.33 -60.93 91.76
C ALA A 106 -49.94 -61.82 90.57
N GLU A 107 -50.21 -63.12 90.65
CA GLU A 107 -49.90 -64.12 89.59
C GLU A 107 -48.40 -64.22 89.22
N SER A 108 -47.51 -63.67 90.06
CA SER A 108 -46.08 -63.62 89.77
C SER A 108 -45.32 -64.90 90.17
N THR A 109 -44.25 -65.21 89.45
CA THR A 109 -43.38 -66.37 89.70
C THR A 109 -41.93 -65.92 89.85
N ALA A 110 -41.34 -66.18 91.01
CA ALA A 110 -39.93 -65.93 91.31
C ALA A 110 -39.23 -67.25 91.70
N ILE A 111 -38.29 -67.73 90.88
CA ILE A 111 -37.56 -68.99 91.12
C ILE A 111 -36.05 -68.77 91.00
N GLY A 112 -35.32 -68.93 92.10
CA GLY A 112 -33.87 -68.73 92.18
C GLY A 112 -33.44 -67.99 93.44
N ASN A 113 -32.13 -67.97 93.74
CA ASN A 113 -31.60 -67.17 94.84
C ASN A 113 -31.80 -65.67 94.55
N ASP A 114 -32.43 -64.93 95.46
CA ASP A 114 -32.75 -63.50 95.32
C ASP A 114 -33.52 -63.13 94.03
N ALA A 115 -34.27 -64.09 93.46
CA ALA A 115 -35.14 -63.83 92.31
C ALA A 115 -36.33 -62.96 92.72
N LYS A 116 -36.66 -61.92 91.94
CA LYS A 116 -37.65 -60.90 92.31
C LYS A 116 -38.64 -60.66 91.18
N ALA A 117 -39.87 -61.09 91.39
CA ALA A 117 -41.02 -60.81 90.53
C ALA A 117 -41.91 -59.79 91.26
N GLU A 118 -41.66 -58.49 91.01
CA GLU A 118 -42.13 -57.39 91.86
C GLU A 118 -43.52 -56.86 91.48
N ASN A 119 -44.05 -57.24 90.31
CA ASN A 119 -45.28 -56.67 89.73
C ASN A 119 -46.19 -57.76 89.14
N ASP A 120 -47.40 -57.39 88.74
CA ASP A 120 -48.44 -58.35 88.38
C ASP A 120 -48.09 -59.15 87.11
N SER A 121 -48.42 -60.45 87.15
CA SER A 121 -48.21 -61.43 86.08
C SER A 121 -46.76 -61.51 85.59
N THR A 122 -45.78 -61.24 86.47
CA THR A 122 -44.35 -61.27 86.13
C THR A 122 -43.69 -62.61 86.38
N VAL A 123 -42.64 -62.91 85.60
CA VAL A 123 -41.81 -64.11 85.76
C VAL A 123 -40.36 -63.72 85.94
N ALA A 124 -39.73 -64.16 87.04
CA ALA A 124 -38.31 -63.98 87.32
C ALA A 124 -37.69 -65.33 87.67
N ILE A 125 -36.90 -65.91 86.76
CA ILE A 125 -36.29 -67.24 86.93
C ILE A 125 -34.78 -67.14 86.73
N GLY A 126 -34.02 -67.41 87.78
CA GLY A 126 -32.56 -67.34 87.81
C GLY A 126 -32.02 -66.64 89.06
N ASP A 127 -30.75 -66.89 89.39
CA ASP A 127 -30.04 -66.20 90.47
C ASP A 127 -30.04 -64.68 90.23
N ARG A 128 -30.64 -63.90 91.14
CA ARG A 128 -30.84 -62.45 91.06
C ARG A 128 -31.63 -61.98 89.83
N ALA A 129 -32.43 -62.86 89.21
CA ALA A 129 -33.32 -62.46 88.12
C ALA A 129 -34.37 -61.48 88.65
N LYS A 130 -34.66 -60.42 87.90
CA LYS A 130 -35.55 -59.35 88.34
C LYS A 130 -36.54 -58.93 87.27
N SER A 131 -37.83 -59.09 87.56
CA SER A 131 -38.92 -58.58 86.74
C SER A 131 -39.72 -57.54 87.52
N LYS A 132 -39.76 -56.30 87.01
CA LYS A 132 -40.40 -55.13 87.65
C LYS A 132 -41.58 -54.57 86.88
N GLY A 133 -41.57 -54.68 85.55
CA GLY A 133 -42.68 -54.21 84.74
C GLY A 133 -43.80 -55.23 84.70
N ILE A 134 -45.04 -54.78 84.63
CA ILE A 134 -46.22 -55.65 84.53
C ILE A 134 -46.07 -56.55 83.30
N TRP A 135 -46.40 -57.84 83.40
CA TRP A 135 -46.20 -58.84 82.33
C TRP A 135 -44.73 -59.05 81.90
N GLY A 136 -43.77 -58.59 82.70
CA GLY A 136 -42.35 -58.73 82.39
C GLY A 136 -41.81 -60.15 82.61
N VAL A 137 -40.91 -60.60 81.74
CA VAL A 137 -40.25 -61.91 81.82
C VAL A 137 -38.74 -61.73 81.92
N ALA A 138 -38.15 -62.11 83.04
CA ALA A 138 -36.72 -62.14 83.29
C ALA A 138 -36.24 -63.59 83.49
N LEU A 139 -35.53 -64.16 82.52
CA LEU A 139 -35.02 -65.52 82.56
C LEU A 139 -33.50 -65.55 82.34
N GLY A 140 -32.76 -65.96 83.37
CA GLY A 140 -31.30 -66.01 83.39
C GLY A 140 -30.70 -65.38 84.65
N SER A 141 -29.46 -65.72 85.00
CA SER A 141 -28.79 -65.09 86.14
C SER A 141 -28.64 -63.59 85.90
N ASN A 142 -29.11 -62.78 86.85
CA ASN A 142 -29.04 -61.32 86.81
C ASN A 142 -29.77 -60.69 85.61
N SER A 143 -30.73 -61.39 84.98
CA SER A 143 -31.58 -60.82 83.90
C SER A 143 -32.58 -59.81 84.46
N ARG A 144 -32.88 -58.74 83.70
CA ARG A 144 -33.69 -57.59 84.17
C ARG A 144 -34.78 -57.21 83.18
N ALA A 145 -36.02 -57.55 83.46
CA ALA A 145 -37.19 -57.02 82.75
C ALA A 145 -37.76 -55.84 83.55
N TYR A 146 -37.28 -54.62 83.29
CA TYR A 146 -37.59 -53.46 84.14
C TYR A 146 -38.82 -52.67 83.70
N ALA A 147 -39.21 -52.79 82.45
CA ALA A 147 -40.34 -52.07 81.88
C ALA A 147 -41.55 -52.99 81.63
N ASP A 148 -42.73 -52.41 81.50
CA ASP A 148 -43.95 -53.17 81.20
C ASP A 148 -43.84 -53.89 79.86
N TRP A 149 -44.36 -55.12 79.80
CA TRP A 149 -44.29 -56.03 78.65
C TRP A 149 -42.86 -56.33 78.14
N SER A 150 -41.84 -56.14 78.99
CA SER A 150 -40.45 -56.37 78.60
C SER A 150 -40.03 -57.83 78.79
N VAL A 151 -39.18 -58.32 77.89
CA VAL A 151 -38.62 -59.67 77.93
C VAL A 151 -37.10 -59.59 77.99
N SER A 152 -36.50 -60.19 79.02
CA SER A 152 -35.06 -60.26 79.25
C SER A 152 -34.63 -61.71 79.39
N LEU A 153 -34.06 -62.28 78.33
CA LEU A 153 -33.65 -63.68 78.26
C LEU A 153 -32.14 -63.80 78.03
N GLY A 154 -31.41 -64.26 79.05
CA GLY A 154 -29.97 -64.43 79.03
C GLY A 154 -29.29 -63.80 80.24
N GLY A 155 -28.11 -64.33 80.62
CA GLY A 155 -27.38 -63.83 81.78
C GLY A 155 -27.00 -62.36 81.64
N ASN A 156 -27.24 -61.55 82.67
CA ASN A 156 -27.03 -60.09 82.64
C ASN A 156 -27.78 -59.34 81.52
N SER A 157 -28.79 -59.94 80.88
CA SER A 157 -29.63 -59.20 79.94
C SER A 157 -30.46 -58.14 80.67
N ALA A 158 -30.81 -57.04 79.97
CA ALA A 158 -31.64 -56.01 80.56
C ALA A 158 -32.53 -55.28 79.54
N ALA A 159 -33.85 -55.42 79.71
CA ALA A 159 -34.88 -54.75 78.92
C ALA A 159 -35.49 -53.61 79.75
N HIS A 160 -34.97 -52.39 79.58
CA HIS A 160 -35.43 -51.19 80.29
C HIS A 160 -36.55 -50.44 79.55
N GLY A 161 -36.67 -50.62 78.23
CA GLY A 161 -37.70 -49.98 77.42
C GLY A 161 -39.04 -50.72 77.48
N SER A 162 -40.16 -49.98 77.48
CA SER A 162 -41.51 -50.57 77.38
C SER A 162 -41.65 -51.41 76.11
N GLN A 163 -42.26 -52.60 76.23
CA GLN A 163 -42.42 -53.58 75.13
C GLN A 163 -41.11 -54.04 74.48
N SER A 164 -39.96 -53.89 75.16
CA SER A 164 -38.66 -54.26 74.59
C SER A 164 -38.30 -55.72 74.86
N THR A 165 -37.48 -56.29 73.97
CA THR A 165 -36.93 -57.65 74.13
C THR A 165 -35.41 -57.62 74.10
N ALA A 166 -34.76 -58.12 75.15
CA ALA A 166 -33.33 -58.34 75.22
C ALA A 166 -33.03 -59.85 75.26
N LEU A 167 -32.51 -60.39 74.16
CA LEU A 167 -32.26 -61.82 73.97
C LEU A 167 -30.77 -62.10 73.77
N GLY A 168 -30.09 -62.56 74.82
CA GLY A 168 -28.68 -62.94 74.81
C GLY A 168 -27.92 -62.48 76.06
N TYR A 169 -26.73 -63.05 76.31
CA TYR A 169 -25.86 -62.61 77.40
C TYR A 169 -25.49 -61.13 77.22
N MET A 170 -25.72 -60.30 78.24
CA MET A 170 -25.49 -58.85 78.18
C MET A 170 -26.25 -58.12 77.05
N ALA A 171 -27.30 -58.72 76.49
CA ALA A 171 -28.19 -58.00 75.57
C ALA A 171 -28.94 -56.92 76.34
N SER A 172 -29.01 -55.70 75.82
CA SER A 172 -29.70 -54.62 76.55
C SER A 172 -30.45 -53.65 75.65
N VAL A 173 -31.61 -53.24 76.12
CA VAL A 173 -32.39 -52.12 75.61
C VAL A 173 -32.51 -51.10 76.72
N GLU A 174 -32.15 -49.85 76.44
CA GLU A 174 -32.26 -48.75 77.41
C GLU A 174 -33.70 -48.24 77.57
N GLU A 175 -33.95 -47.42 78.60
CA GLU A 175 -35.27 -47.02 79.10
C GLU A 175 -36.17 -46.36 78.03
N ASN A 176 -35.60 -45.56 77.14
CA ASN A 176 -36.35 -44.91 76.06
C ASN A 176 -36.31 -45.67 74.71
N GLY A 177 -35.62 -46.81 74.64
CA GLY A 177 -35.53 -47.66 73.45
C GLY A 177 -36.74 -48.59 73.25
N GLY A 178 -37.95 -48.13 73.59
CA GLY A 178 -39.17 -48.94 73.59
C GLY A 178 -39.48 -49.59 72.23
N MET A 179 -40.31 -50.64 72.25
CA MET A 179 -40.72 -51.42 71.06
C MET A 179 -39.55 -52.00 70.24
N SER A 180 -38.38 -52.19 70.86
CA SER A 180 -37.16 -52.66 70.20
C SER A 180 -36.73 -54.05 70.64
N VAL A 181 -35.92 -54.70 69.82
CA VAL A 181 -35.34 -56.02 70.08
C VAL A 181 -33.81 -55.95 70.02
N ALA A 182 -33.13 -56.22 71.13
CA ALA A 182 -31.70 -56.51 71.15
C ALA A 182 -31.48 -58.03 71.01
N LEU A 183 -31.03 -58.47 69.83
CA LEU A 183 -30.93 -59.88 69.45
C LEU A 183 -29.46 -60.35 69.37
N GLY A 184 -29.06 -61.23 70.29
CA GLY A 184 -27.73 -61.79 70.40
C GLY A 184 -26.93 -61.24 71.59
N ALA A 185 -25.88 -61.96 72.00
CA ALA A 185 -25.03 -61.54 73.12
C ALA A 185 -24.41 -60.17 72.83
N TRP A 186 -24.40 -59.26 73.81
CA TRP A 186 -23.89 -57.90 73.68
C TRP A 186 -24.61 -57.02 72.64
N SER A 187 -25.78 -57.45 72.15
CA SER A 187 -26.61 -56.58 71.32
C SER A 187 -27.21 -55.48 72.17
N TYR A 188 -27.22 -54.27 71.65
CA TYR A 188 -27.52 -53.08 72.41
C TYR A 188 -28.42 -52.15 71.60
N VAL A 189 -29.43 -51.59 72.27
CA VAL A 189 -30.31 -50.55 71.74
C VAL A 189 -30.21 -49.36 72.70
N LYS A 190 -29.69 -48.24 72.20
CA LYS A 190 -29.57 -46.98 72.94
C LYS A 190 -30.94 -46.32 73.10
N SER A 191 -31.04 -45.45 74.10
CA SER A 191 -32.25 -44.69 74.44
C SER A 191 -32.83 -43.86 73.30
N SER A 192 -32.01 -43.45 72.32
CA SER A 192 -32.49 -42.68 71.16
C SER A 192 -33.01 -43.52 70.00
N ASP A 193 -32.90 -44.84 70.06
CA ASP A 193 -33.30 -45.75 68.98
C ASP A 193 -34.52 -46.59 69.41
N GLY A 194 -35.71 -46.02 69.26
CA GLY A 194 -36.97 -46.78 69.42
C GLY A 194 -37.39 -47.47 68.12
N ASN A 195 -38.19 -48.54 68.23
CA ASN A 195 -38.73 -49.31 67.09
C ASN A 195 -37.67 -49.97 66.19
N VAL A 196 -36.63 -50.58 66.77
CA VAL A 196 -35.56 -51.22 66.00
C VAL A 196 -35.29 -52.67 66.40
N VAL A 197 -34.72 -53.45 65.49
CA VAL A 197 -34.09 -54.74 65.81
C VAL A 197 -32.58 -54.58 65.70
N SER A 198 -31.90 -54.50 66.84
CA SER A 198 -30.45 -54.47 66.92
C SER A 198 -29.89 -55.88 66.99
N VAL A 199 -29.07 -56.25 66.00
CA VAL A 199 -28.32 -57.52 65.97
C VAL A 199 -26.88 -57.36 66.45
N GLY A 200 -26.56 -56.27 67.15
CA GLY A 200 -25.18 -55.94 67.53
C GLY A 200 -25.06 -54.69 68.41
N SER A 201 -23.89 -54.07 68.40
CA SER A 201 -23.59 -52.79 69.06
C SER A 201 -22.61 -51.99 68.21
N ASP A 202 -22.27 -50.77 68.63
CA ASP A 202 -21.34 -49.90 67.90
C ASP A 202 -20.01 -50.60 67.56
N ASN A 203 -19.52 -51.46 68.46
CA ASN A 203 -18.27 -52.20 68.33
C ASN A 203 -18.46 -53.67 67.89
N LEU A 204 -19.70 -54.14 67.71
CA LEU A 204 -19.99 -55.52 67.34
C LEU A 204 -21.08 -55.57 66.26
N LYS A 205 -20.69 -55.81 65.01
CA LYS A 205 -21.63 -55.94 63.88
C LYS A 205 -21.76 -57.40 63.47
N ARG A 206 -22.98 -57.86 63.19
CA ARG A 206 -23.24 -59.21 62.70
C ARG A 206 -23.66 -59.18 61.24
N LYS A 207 -23.23 -60.21 60.49
CA LYS A 207 -23.82 -60.49 59.18
C LYS A 207 -25.18 -61.15 59.40
N ILE A 208 -26.20 -60.66 58.71
CA ILE A 208 -27.48 -61.35 58.57
C ILE A 208 -27.36 -62.20 57.31
N ILE A 209 -27.22 -63.52 57.50
CA ILE A 209 -27.06 -64.48 56.39
C ILE A 209 -28.40 -65.15 56.09
N ASN A 210 -28.51 -65.79 54.92
CA ASN A 210 -29.74 -66.45 54.43
C ASN A 210 -30.91 -65.48 54.21
N VAL A 211 -30.61 -64.25 53.80
CA VAL A 211 -31.60 -63.24 53.40
C VAL A 211 -31.98 -63.47 51.93
N ALA A 212 -33.24 -63.83 51.68
CA ALA A 212 -33.78 -63.94 50.32
C ALA A 212 -33.83 -62.57 49.62
N ASN A 213 -34.01 -62.54 48.30
CA ASN A 213 -34.17 -61.27 47.59
C ASN A 213 -35.45 -60.57 48.06
N GLY A 214 -35.33 -59.31 48.48
CA GLY A 214 -36.49 -58.48 48.79
C GLY A 214 -37.31 -58.20 47.54
N THR A 215 -38.64 -58.23 47.68
CA THR A 215 -39.60 -58.00 46.60
C THR A 215 -40.52 -56.80 46.87
N ALA A 216 -40.74 -56.46 48.14
CA ALA A 216 -41.48 -55.28 48.57
C ALA A 216 -40.53 -54.16 49.03
N ASP A 217 -41.06 -52.93 49.13
CA ASP A 217 -40.27 -51.73 49.48
C ASP A 217 -39.66 -51.79 50.89
N ASN A 218 -40.23 -52.62 51.78
CA ASN A 218 -39.79 -52.78 53.17
C ASN A 218 -39.05 -54.11 53.44
N ASP A 219 -38.72 -54.87 52.39
CA ASP A 219 -37.88 -56.06 52.53
C ASP A 219 -36.40 -55.69 52.67
N ALA A 220 -35.64 -56.53 53.37
CA ALA A 220 -34.18 -56.40 53.39
C ALA A 220 -33.59 -56.77 52.02
N VAL A 221 -32.60 -56.00 51.57
CA VAL A 221 -31.86 -56.25 50.33
C VAL A 221 -30.63 -57.12 50.61
N ASN A 222 -30.41 -58.15 49.79
CA ASN A 222 -29.21 -58.99 49.88
C ASN A 222 -28.13 -58.59 48.86
N LYS A 223 -26.92 -59.15 48.99
CA LYS A 223 -25.78 -58.82 48.12
C LYS A 223 -26.06 -59.11 46.64
N SER A 224 -26.78 -60.18 46.30
CA SER A 224 -27.07 -60.49 44.88
C SER A 224 -27.92 -59.43 44.19
N GLN A 225 -28.83 -58.77 44.90
CA GLN A 225 -29.58 -57.64 44.35
C GLN A 225 -28.69 -56.43 44.11
N LEU A 226 -27.72 -56.16 44.99
CA LEU A 226 -26.73 -55.10 44.81
C LEU A 226 -25.75 -55.41 43.66
N ASP A 227 -25.25 -56.64 43.58
CA ASP A 227 -24.37 -57.11 42.49
C ASP A 227 -25.07 -56.98 41.13
N ALA A 228 -26.39 -57.23 41.08
CA ALA A 228 -27.19 -57.03 39.86
C ALA A 228 -27.29 -55.54 39.46
N VAL A 229 -27.30 -54.61 40.42
CA VAL A 229 -27.24 -53.17 40.15
C VAL A 229 -25.85 -52.77 39.65
N GLU A 230 -24.79 -53.27 40.29
CA GLU A 230 -23.40 -53.05 39.87
C GLU A 230 -23.18 -53.51 38.43
N ALA A 231 -23.64 -54.71 38.07
CA ALA A 231 -23.57 -55.22 36.71
C ALA A 231 -24.31 -54.33 35.71
N LYS A 232 -25.49 -53.81 36.06
CA LYS A 232 -26.24 -52.87 35.21
C LYS A 232 -25.49 -51.54 35.01
N ILE A 233 -24.80 -51.05 36.03
CA ILE A 233 -24.01 -49.82 35.95
C ILE A 233 -22.79 -50.04 35.06
N ASN A 234 -22.02 -51.11 35.29
CA ASN A 234 -20.83 -51.41 34.50
C ASN A 234 -21.17 -51.56 33.01
N ASN A 235 -22.23 -52.30 32.68
CA ASN A 235 -22.71 -52.42 31.30
C ASN A 235 -23.07 -51.05 30.66
N LYS A 236 -23.62 -50.11 31.44
CA LYS A 236 -23.91 -48.76 30.94
C LYS A 236 -22.64 -47.94 30.73
N VAL A 237 -21.67 -48.04 31.64
CA VAL A 237 -20.38 -47.37 31.53
C VAL A 237 -19.64 -47.86 30.29
N ASP A 238 -19.55 -49.18 30.11
CA ASP A 238 -18.91 -49.80 28.94
C ASP A 238 -19.59 -49.35 27.63
N ALA A 239 -20.93 -49.29 27.61
CA ALA A 239 -21.67 -48.80 26.45
C ALA A 239 -21.42 -47.31 26.16
N VAL A 240 -21.26 -46.48 27.18
CA VAL A 240 -20.90 -45.06 27.01
C VAL A 240 -19.46 -44.92 26.52
N GLU A 241 -18.52 -45.68 27.08
CA GLU A 241 -17.12 -45.71 26.65
C GLU A 241 -16.99 -46.14 25.18
N ALA A 242 -17.72 -47.18 24.76
CA ALA A 242 -17.77 -47.61 23.37
C ALA A 242 -18.32 -46.51 22.43
N LYS A 243 -19.37 -45.78 22.86
CA LYS A 243 -19.92 -44.66 22.08
C LYS A 243 -18.95 -43.49 21.96
N ILE A 244 -18.20 -43.18 23.02
CA ILE A 244 -17.16 -42.14 22.99
C ILE A 244 -16.03 -42.56 22.05
N ASN A 245 -15.55 -43.80 22.18
CA ASN A 245 -14.49 -44.37 21.34
C ASN A 245 -14.86 -44.45 19.85
N ASN A 246 -16.15 -44.58 19.52
CA ASN A 246 -16.63 -44.60 18.13
C ASN A 246 -17.04 -43.23 17.58
N LYS A 247 -17.27 -42.20 18.42
CA LYS A 247 -17.67 -40.85 17.96
C LYS A 247 -16.52 -39.86 17.88
N VAL A 248 -15.48 -40.06 18.70
CA VAL A 248 -14.19 -39.44 18.39
C VAL A 248 -13.66 -40.28 17.25
N ASP A 249 -13.87 -39.84 16.00
CA ASP A 249 -13.19 -40.39 14.83
C ASP A 249 -11.69 -40.36 15.15
N LYS A 250 -11.18 -41.44 15.76
CA LYS A 250 -9.76 -41.61 16.00
C LYS A 250 -9.19 -41.62 14.61
N GLY A 251 -8.63 -40.48 14.23
CA GLY A 251 -7.94 -40.44 12.98
C GLY A 251 -6.96 -41.59 13.00
N THR A 252 -6.98 -42.45 11.98
CA THR A 252 -6.05 -43.57 11.95
C THR A 252 -4.65 -42.96 12.09
N VAL A 253 -3.90 -43.41 13.10
CA VAL A 253 -2.52 -42.97 13.23
C VAL A 253 -1.78 -43.61 12.08
N GLY A 254 -1.48 -42.81 11.08
CA GLY A 254 -0.72 -43.22 9.91
C GLY A 254 0.71 -43.64 10.28
N PRO A 255 1.45 -44.22 9.33
CA PRO A 255 2.86 -44.55 9.53
C PRO A 255 3.62 -43.35 10.12
N ASN A 256 4.45 -43.58 11.14
CA ASN A 256 5.30 -42.54 11.75
C ASN A 256 4.54 -41.34 12.34
N GLY A 257 3.32 -41.54 12.86
CA GLY A 257 2.62 -40.53 13.67
C GLY A 257 1.73 -39.56 12.89
N GLY A 258 1.41 -39.84 11.62
CA GLY A 258 0.39 -39.09 10.89
C GLY A 258 -1.02 -39.26 11.50
N GLN A 259 -1.93 -38.34 11.27
CA GLN A 259 -3.31 -38.38 11.78
C GLN A 259 -4.31 -38.23 10.63
N ALA A 260 -5.17 -39.23 10.42
CA ALA A 260 -6.16 -39.24 9.35
C ALA A 260 -7.59 -39.25 9.90
N ILE A 261 -8.20 -38.07 10.08
CA ILE A 261 -9.52 -37.86 10.71
C ILE A 261 -10.60 -37.74 9.62
N GLY A 262 -11.56 -38.68 9.62
CA GLY A 262 -12.69 -38.70 8.68
C GLY A 262 -12.70 -39.95 7.81
N ALA A 263 -13.89 -40.38 7.38
CA ALA A 263 -14.06 -41.59 6.59
C ALA A 263 -13.23 -41.56 5.30
N GLY A 264 -12.40 -42.58 5.08
CA GLY A 264 -11.54 -42.70 3.89
C GLY A 264 -10.35 -41.76 3.85
N SER A 265 -10.10 -40.96 4.90
CA SER A 265 -8.91 -40.11 4.97
C SER A 265 -7.63 -40.94 5.08
N LYS A 266 -6.53 -40.43 4.54
CA LYS A 266 -5.21 -41.08 4.50
C LYS A 266 -4.12 -40.09 4.90
N ALA A 267 -3.37 -40.39 5.95
CA ALA A 267 -2.18 -39.66 6.35
C ALA A 267 -0.96 -40.58 6.18
N ASN A 268 -0.54 -40.80 4.93
CA ASN A 268 0.52 -41.75 4.60
C ASN A 268 1.92 -41.23 4.98
N GLY A 269 2.09 -39.91 4.97
CA GLY A 269 3.37 -39.27 5.32
C GLY A 269 3.64 -39.21 6.82
N ALA A 270 4.92 -39.28 7.20
CA ALA A 270 5.31 -39.15 8.60
C ALA A 270 4.94 -37.76 9.14
N GLY A 271 4.21 -37.73 10.27
CA GLY A 271 3.69 -36.48 10.84
C GLY A 271 2.65 -35.76 9.99
N ALA A 272 2.09 -36.41 8.96
CA ALA A 272 1.07 -35.82 8.11
C ALA A 272 -0.29 -35.67 8.83
N LEU A 273 -1.10 -34.70 8.42
CA LEU A 273 -2.45 -34.48 8.92
C LEU A 273 -3.44 -34.51 7.76
N ALA A 274 -4.34 -35.49 7.74
CA ALA A 274 -5.47 -35.55 6.83
C ALA A 274 -6.76 -35.37 7.64
N LEU A 275 -7.56 -34.34 7.34
CA LEU A 275 -8.77 -33.99 8.08
C LEU A 275 -9.94 -33.77 7.11
N GLY A 276 -10.91 -34.67 7.07
CA GLY A 276 -12.08 -34.63 6.20
C GLY A 276 -12.24 -35.91 5.37
N ASN A 277 -13.45 -36.13 4.84
CA ASN A 277 -13.74 -37.34 4.07
C ASN A 277 -12.83 -37.43 2.84
N ALA A 278 -12.20 -38.59 2.63
CA ALA A 278 -11.28 -38.87 1.52
C ALA A 278 -10.11 -37.89 1.36
N SER A 279 -9.77 -37.11 2.40
CA SER A 279 -8.56 -36.29 2.41
C SER A 279 -7.29 -37.15 2.36
N GLU A 280 -6.26 -36.71 1.65
CA GLU A 280 -5.04 -37.49 1.42
C GLU A 280 -3.80 -36.61 1.67
N ALA A 281 -3.01 -36.98 2.67
CA ALA A 281 -1.75 -36.33 3.01
C ALA A 281 -0.60 -37.35 2.92
N ASP A 282 0.08 -37.38 1.79
CA ASP A 282 1.09 -38.40 1.45
C ASP A 282 2.52 -38.01 1.83
N GLY A 283 2.83 -36.72 1.83
CA GLY A 283 4.17 -36.22 2.10
C GLY A 283 4.54 -36.10 3.58
N TYR A 284 5.85 -36.02 3.87
CA TYR A 284 6.37 -35.74 5.21
C TYR A 284 5.82 -34.39 5.72
N ILE A 285 5.13 -34.41 6.88
CA ILE A 285 4.44 -33.24 7.48
C ILE A 285 3.52 -32.53 6.45
N ALA A 286 2.88 -33.31 5.56
CA ALA A 286 1.86 -32.78 4.66
C ALA A 286 0.54 -32.55 5.42
N THR A 287 -0.24 -31.54 5.03
CA THR A 287 -1.53 -31.23 5.64
C THR A 287 -2.63 -31.17 4.57
N ALA A 288 -3.62 -32.05 4.66
CA ALA A 288 -4.79 -32.08 3.81
C ALA A 288 -6.07 -31.84 4.63
N VAL A 289 -6.90 -30.87 4.25
CA VAL A 289 -8.16 -30.55 4.94
C VAL A 289 -9.33 -30.48 3.95
N GLY A 290 -10.44 -31.19 4.23
CA GLY A 290 -11.61 -31.29 3.36
C GLY A 290 -11.59 -32.57 2.51
N TYR A 291 -11.76 -32.41 1.20
CA TYR A 291 -11.53 -33.45 0.17
C TYR A 291 -10.24 -33.09 -0.59
N ALA A 292 -9.18 -32.78 0.15
CA ALA A 292 -7.94 -32.22 -0.38
C ALA A 292 -6.82 -33.27 -0.45
N HIS A 293 -5.84 -33.03 -1.32
CA HIS A 293 -4.74 -33.94 -1.65
C HIS A 293 -3.41 -33.19 -1.53
N ALA A 294 -2.71 -33.38 -0.41
CA ALA A 294 -1.37 -32.87 -0.15
C ALA A 294 -0.35 -34.00 -0.40
N LEU A 295 0.21 -34.04 -1.62
CA LEU A 295 0.83 -35.25 -2.16
C LEU A 295 2.36 -35.33 -1.98
N ASP A 296 2.98 -34.31 -1.40
CA ASP A 296 4.44 -34.21 -1.26
C ASP A 296 4.84 -33.49 0.05
N THR A 297 6.13 -33.46 0.34
CA THR A 297 6.73 -33.01 1.61
C THR A 297 6.41 -31.55 1.92
N TYR A 298 5.93 -31.27 3.13
CA TYR A 298 5.48 -29.94 3.58
C TYR A 298 4.36 -29.32 2.73
N ALA A 299 3.66 -30.11 1.91
CA ALA A 299 2.54 -29.62 1.12
C ALA A 299 1.32 -29.33 2.00
N VAL A 300 0.56 -28.30 1.66
CA VAL A 300 -0.70 -27.93 2.32
C VAL A 300 -1.80 -27.87 1.26
N ALA A 301 -2.83 -28.69 1.41
CA ALA A 301 -4.01 -28.68 0.55
C ALA A 301 -5.27 -28.50 1.41
N MET A 302 -6.12 -27.53 1.10
CA MET A 302 -7.34 -27.24 1.85
C MET A 302 -8.50 -26.91 0.91
N GLY A 303 -9.62 -27.61 1.05
CA GLY A 303 -10.81 -27.40 0.24
C GLY A 303 -11.36 -28.68 -0.37
N VAL A 304 -12.29 -28.55 -1.31
CA VAL A 304 -12.84 -29.68 -2.07
C VAL A 304 -12.02 -29.88 -3.33
N ASN A 305 -11.40 -31.05 -3.50
CA ASN A 305 -10.54 -31.37 -4.63
C ASN A 305 -9.38 -30.35 -4.81
N ALA A 306 -8.81 -29.87 -3.70
CA ALA A 306 -7.59 -29.06 -3.74
C ALA A 306 -6.37 -29.99 -3.84
N TYR A 307 -5.41 -29.68 -4.72
CA TYR A 307 -4.23 -30.51 -4.98
C TYR A 307 -2.94 -29.71 -4.80
N ALA A 308 -2.12 -30.11 -3.83
CA ALA A 308 -0.74 -29.65 -3.71
C ALA A 308 0.19 -30.81 -4.13
N TYR A 309 0.67 -30.77 -5.37
CA TYR A 309 1.37 -31.87 -6.04
C TYR A 309 2.85 -31.99 -5.69
N ASN A 310 3.50 -30.89 -5.29
CA ASN A 310 4.94 -30.85 -5.11
C ASN A 310 5.33 -30.28 -3.73
N ALA A 311 6.56 -30.54 -3.31
CA ALA A 311 7.04 -30.20 -1.97
C ALA A 311 7.03 -28.70 -1.65
N ASN A 312 6.44 -28.31 -0.52
CA ASN A 312 6.13 -26.93 -0.09
C ASN A 312 4.99 -26.24 -0.88
N GLY A 313 4.23 -26.99 -1.69
CA GLY A 313 3.08 -26.46 -2.40
C GLY A 313 1.92 -26.11 -1.45
N ILE A 314 1.22 -25.00 -1.69
CA ILE A 314 0.04 -24.58 -0.93
C ILE A 314 -1.13 -24.44 -1.90
N ALA A 315 -2.14 -25.30 -1.79
CA ALA A 315 -3.38 -25.22 -2.56
C ALA A 315 -4.57 -25.01 -1.61
N ILE A 316 -5.22 -23.85 -1.67
CA ILE A 316 -6.35 -23.50 -0.79
C ILE A 316 -7.52 -23.02 -1.63
N GLY A 317 -8.64 -23.74 -1.60
CA GLY A 317 -9.85 -23.44 -2.37
C GLY A 317 -10.38 -24.67 -3.10
N THR A 318 -11.64 -24.61 -3.53
CA THR A 318 -12.23 -25.71 -4.31
C THR A 318 -11.51 -25.81 -5.65
N LEU A 319 -11.03 -27.00 -6.04
CA LEU A 319 -10.28 -27.23 -7.29
C LEU A 319 -8.95 -26.47 -7.41
N ALA A 320 -8.43 -25.89 -6.32
CA ALA A 320 -7.13 -25.22 -6.33
C ALA A 320 -6.00 -26.21 -6.63
N LYS A 321 -5.05 -25.85 -7.49
CA LYS A 321 -3.90 -26.68 -7.87
C LYS A 321 -2.60 -25.92 -7.68
N ALA A 322 -1.71 -26.45 -6.84
CA ALA A 322 -0.37 -25.92 -6.65
C ALA A 322 0.68 -26.98 -7.01
N GLY A 323 1.57 -26.61 -7.93
CA GLY A 323 2.57 -27.51 -8.48
C GLY A 323 2.09 -28.20 -9.76
N ALA A 324 2.79 -29.26 -10.14
CA ALA A 324 2.64 -29.95 -11.40
C ALA A 324 2.59 -31.48 -11.21
N THR A 325 1.76 -32.14 -12.01
CA THR A 325 1.60 -33.59 -12.11
C THR A 325 2.68 -34.21 -13.01
N ASN A 326 2.84 -35.54 -12.97
CA ASN A 326 3.76 -36.25 -13.88
C ASN A 326 3.43 -36.03 -15.37
N GLU A 327 2.15 -35.83 -15.70
CA GLU A 327 1.72 -35.53 -17.07
C GLU A 327 2.16 -34.12 -17.50
N ASP A 328 2.14 -33.17 -16.57
CA ASP A 328 2.68 -31.82 -16.80
C ASP A 328 4.20 -31.85 -17.04
N TYR A 329 4.92 -32.77 -16.37
CA TYR A 329 6.35 -33.02 -16.60
C TYR A 329 6.64 -33.72 -17.93
N ALA A 330 5.82 -34.69 -18.34
CA ALA A 330 6.01 -35.45 -19.58
C ALA A 330 5.78 -34.60 -20.85
N ASN A 331 4.96 -33.56 -20.75
CA ASN A 331 4.68 -32.62 -21.83
C ASN A 331 5.56 -31.35 -21.79
N ALA A 332 6.49 -31.26 -20.83
CA ALA A 332 7.33 -30.08 -20.66
C ALA A 332 8.62 -30.19 -21.49
N ASP A 333 8.55 -29.71 -22.73
CA ASP A 333 9.67 -29.44 -23.64
C ASP A 333 10.62 -28.31 -23.14
N ILE A 334 10.59 -28.03 -21.83
CA ILE A 334 11.08 -26.80 -21.20
C ILE A 334 12.42 -27.00 -20.50
N PHE A 335 12.73 -28.20 -20.03
CA PHE A 335 14.10 -28.52 -19.59
C PHE A 335 15.07 -28.60 -20.76
N ASP A 336 14.56 -28.86 -21.97
CA ASP A 336 15.33 -28.88 -23.22
C ASP A 336 15.21 -27.57 -24.02
N ARG A 337 14.42 -26.58 -23.56
CA ARG A 337 14.43 -25.23 -24.16
C ARG A 337 15.71 -24.51 -23.80
N ILE A 338 16.63 -24.57 -24.75
CA ILE A 338 17.83 -23.75 -24.82
C ILE A 338 17.41 -22.29 -24.99
N ASP A 339 17.91 -21.41 -24.12
CA ASP A 339 17.84 -19.97 -24.30
C ASP A 339 18.44 -19.61 -25.67
N PRO A 340 17.65 -19.03 -26.61
CA PRO A 340 18.14 -18.70 -27.94
C PRO A 340 19.20 -17.59 -27.95
N GLU A 341 19.29 -16.76 -26.89
CA GLU A 341 20.33 -15.73 -26.75
C GLU A 341 21.64 -16.32 -26.16
N THR A 342 21.57 -17.36 -25.32
CA THR A 342 22.74 -17.85 -24.55
C THR A 342 23.15 -19.30 -24.80
N GLY A 343 22.36 -20.09 -25.54
CA GLY A 343 22.70 -21.47 -25.89
C GLY A 343 22.66 -22.47 -24.73
N LYS A 344 22.10 -22.09 -23.57
CA LYS A 344 22.05 -22.92 -22.35
C LYS A 344 20.61 -23.30 -21.98
N PRO A 345 20.38 -24.46 -21.34
CA PRO A 345 19.09 -24.77 -20.73
C PRO A 345 18.70 -23.67 -19.74
N LEU A 346 17.45 -23.23 -19.79
CA LEU A 346 16.95 -22.17 -18.90
C LEU A 346 17.00 -22.56 -17.42
N TYR A 347 17.07 -23.86 -17.10
CA TYR A 347 17.20 -24.38 -15.74
C TYR A 347 18.25 -25.49 -15.67
N ASN A 348 19.31 -25.24 -14.89
CA ASN A 348 20.36 -26.21 -14.60
C ASN A 348 19.87 -27.19 -13.53
N VAL A 349 19.22 -28.28 -13.92
CA VAL A 349 19.13 -29.46 -13.07
C VAL A 349 20.49 -30.15 -13.10
N SER A 350 21.12 -30.34 -11.93
CA SER A 350 22.37 -31.11 -11.84
C SER A 350 22.20 -32.46 -12.57
N PRO A 351 23.19 -32.94 -13.34
CA PRO A 351 23.08 -34.22 -14.04
C PRO A 351 22.72 -35.34 -13.05
N GLY A 352 21.56 -35.97 -13.25
CA GLY A 352 21.04 -37.02 -12.36
C GLY A 352 20.12 -36.56 -11.22
N GLY A 353 19.80 -35.26 -11.12
CA GLY A 353 18.77 -34.76 -10.22
C GLY A 353 17.37 -35.02 -10.76
N ASP A 354 16.53 -35.69 -9.97
CA ASP A 354 15.10 -35.82 -10.25
C ASP A 354 14.47 -34.42 -10.41
N PRO A 355 13.78 -34.09 -11.52
CA PRO A 355 13.09 -32.81 -11.68
C PRO A 355 12.07 -32.54 -10.56
N ARG A 356 11.66 -33.55 -9.78
CA ARG A 356 10.86 -33.40 -8.55
C ARG A 356 11.62 -32.73 -7.39
N ASN A 357 12.95 -32.72 -7.38
CA ASN A 357 13.78 -32.23 -6.26
C ASN A 357 14.09 -30.72 -6.29
N VAL A 358 13.61 -29.96 -7.28
CA VAL A 358 13.70 -28.48 -7.28
C VAL A 358 12.55 -27.88 -6.45
N ARG A 359 12.69 -27.97 -5.11
CA ARG A 359 11.91 -27.31 -4.02
C ARG A 359 10.75 -26.39 -4.50
N SER A 360 9.56 -26.96 -4.72
CA SER A 360 8.42 -26.27 -5.35
C SER A 360 7.47 -25.61 -4.36
N GLY A 361 7.77 -24.35 -3.99
CA GLY A 361 6.88 -23.48 -3.21
C GLY A 361 5.77 -22.81 -4.03
N ALA A 362 5.08 -23.55 -4.89
CA ALA A 362 3.93 -23.00 -5.62
C ALA A 362 2.77 -22.72 -4.66
N ILE A 363 2.08 -21.59 -4.84
CA ILE A 363 0.96 -21.18 -3.99
C ILE A 363 -0.23 -20.90 -4.89
N ALA A 364 -1.35 -21.58 -4.66
CA ALA A 364 -2.62 -21.35 -5.32
C ALA A 364 -3.71 -21.17 -4.27
N ILE A 365 -4.26 -19.96 -4.16
CA ILE A 365 -5.29 -19.60 -3.18
C ILE A 365 -6.49 -19.01 -3.92
N GLY A 366 -7.63 -19.68 -3.87
CA GLY A 366 -8.85 -19.33 -4.58
C GLY A 366 -9.52 -20.55 -5.21
N ASN A 367 -10.81 -20.44 -5.52
CA ASN A 367 -11.50 -21.52 -6.25
C ASN A 367 -10.92 -21.62 -7.67
N SER A 368 -10.61 -22.83 -8.11
CA SER A 368 -10.00 -23.12 -9.42
C SER A 368 -8.67 -22.39 -9.68
N ALA A 369 -8.01 -21.87 -8.64
CA ALA A 369 -6.71 -21.22 -8.76
C ALA A 369 -5.65 -22.26 -9.16
N GLU A 370 -4.81 -21.95 -10.16
CA GLU A 370 -3.87 -22.91 -10.74
C GLU A 370 -2.46 -22.32 -10.86
N ALA A 371 -1.56 -22.74 -9.97
CA ALA A 371 -0.15 -22.36 -9.97
C ALA A 371 0.72 -23.55 -10.42
N VAL A 372 0.97 -23.65 -11.72
CA VAL A 372 1.76 -24.73 -12.35
C VAL A 372 3.21 -24.27 -12.50
N GLY A 373 4.18 -25.06 -12.02
CA GLY A 373 5.60 -24.75 -12.14
C GLY A 373 6.27 -24.36 -10.82
N TYR A 374 7.36 -23.60 -10.91
CA TYR A 374 8.29 -23.41 -9.78
C TYR A 374 8.08 -22.06 -9.10
N ARG A 375 7.69 -22.07 -7.81
CA ARG A 375 7.49 -20.86 -6.99
C ARG A 375 6.52 -19.85 -7.58
N ASN A 376 5.55 -20.33 -8.37
CA ASN A 376 4.50 -19.49 -8.89
C ASN A 376 3.49 -19.21 -7.78
N THR A 377 3.00 -17.98 -7.70
CA THR A 377 2.04 -17.54 -6.69
C THR A 377 0.78 -17.06 -7.37
N VAL A 378 -0.35 -17.62 -6.98
CA VAL A 378 -1.66 -17.35 -7.55
C VAL A 378 -2.63 -17.09 -6.40
N ILE A 379 -3.30 -15.94 -6.43
CA ILE A 379 -4.29 -15.55 -5.42
C ILE A 379 -5.50 -14.95 -6.14
N GLY A 380 -6.62 -15.67 -6.17
CA GLY A 380 -7.86 -15.26 -6.83
C GLY A 380 -8.62 -16.46 -7.40
N GLU A 381 -9.94 -16.32 -7.52
CA GLU A 381 -10.77 -17.29 -8.23
C GLU A 381 -10.36 -17.36 -9.72
N ASP A 382 -10.21 -18.57 -10.27
CA ASP A 382 -9.78 -18.83 -11.65
C ASP A 382 -8.46 -18.18 -12.06
N ALA A 383 -7.66 -17.68 -11.10
CA ALA A 383 -6.36 -17.11 -11.39
C ALA A 383 -5.36 -18.21 -11.77
N LYS A 384 -4.43 -17.91 -12.67
CA LYS A 384 -3.50 -18.91 -13.23
C LYS A 384 -2.07 -18.37 -13.37
N ALA A 385 -1.08 -19.20 -13.07
CA ALA A 385 0.31 -18.92 -13.37
C ALA A 385 1.02 -20.18 -13.86
N GLY A 386 1.69 -20.08 -14.99
CA GLY A 386 2.28 -21.20 -15.73
C GLY A 386 2.54 -20.80 -17.18
N ILE A 387 3.35 -21.54 -17.94
CA ILE A 387 3.49 -21.25 -19.38
C ILE A 387 2.18 -21.59 -20.07
N ILE A 388 1.68 -20.71 -20.91
CA ILE A 388 0.52 -20.99 -21.75
C ILE A 388 0.94 -22.01 -22.81
N ILE A 389 0.35 -23.22 -22.78
CA ILE A 389 0.71 -24.32 -23.70
C ILE A 389 -0.38 -24.60 -24.74
N GLU A 390 -1.64 -24.36 -24.40
CA GLU A 390 -2.75 -24.48 -25.34
C GLU A 390 -3.70 -23.29 -25.14
N ARG A 391 -4.27 -22.83 -26.25
CA ARG A 391 -5.34 -21.83 -26.28
C ARG A 391 -6.61 -22.46 -26.82
N ASP A 392 -7.75 -21.97 -26.38
CA ASP A 392 -9.05 -22.40 -26.92
C ASP A 392 -9.35 -21.76 -28.30
N ASP A 393 -10.52 -22.06 -28.86
CA ASP A 393 -10.98 -21.52 -30.16
C ASP A 393 -11.11 -19.99 -30.18
N TYR A 394 -11.19 -19.36 -29.00
CA TYR A 394 -11.27 -17.91 -28.80
C TYR A 394 -9.91 -17.30 -28.44
N ASN A 395 -8.84 -18.09 -28.54
CA ASN A 395 -7.46 -17.71 -28.20
C ASN A 395 -7.23 -17.44 -26.69
N HIS A 396 -8.16 -17.80 -25.80
CA HIS A 396 -7.94 -17.71 -24.36
C HIS A 396 -6.86 -18.69 -23.91
N PRO A 397 -5.99 -18.31 -22.96
CA PRO A 397 -5.12 -19.26 -22.29
C PRO A 397 -5.94 -20.34 -21.56
N ASN A 398 -5.97 -21.55 -22.13
CA ASN A 398 -6.82 -22.63 -21.65
C ASN A 398 -6.03 -23.57 -20.71
N LYS A 399 -4.83 -23.97 -21.16
CA LYS A 399 -3.98 -24.94 -20.45
C LYS A 399 -2.61 -24.34 -20.15
N PHE A 400 -2.15 -24.62 -18.94
CA PHE A 400 -0.92 -24.08 -18.39
C PHE A 400 0.05 -25.21 -18.09
N GLY A 401 1.25 -25.11 -18.66
CA GLY A 401 2.33 -26.06 -18.49
C GLY A 401 3.43 -25.53 -17.57
N LEU A 402 4.41 -26.39 -17.35
CA LEU A 402 5.63 -26.07 -16.61
C LEU A 402 6.40 -24.91 -17.28
N GLY A 403 7.36 -24.32 -16.56
CA GLY A 403 8.36 -23.43 -17.14
C GLY A 403 8.26 -21.94 -16.83
N ALA A 404 7.11 -21.48 -16.35
CA ALA A 404 7.04 -20.18 -15.71
C ALA A 404 7.61 -20.37 -14.30
N VAL A 405 8.59 -19.54 -13.93
CA VAL A 405 9.22 -19.58 -12.62
C VAL A 405 9.10 -18.23 -11.94
N GLY A 406 8.62 -18.23 -10.70
CA GLY A 406 8.40 -17.01 -9.93
C GLY A 406 7.34 -16.10 -10.54
N ALA A 407 6.41 -16.65 -11.33
CA ALA A 407 5.28 -15.91 -11.87
C ALA A 407 4.27 -15.64 -10.76
N THR A 408 3.72 -14.43 -10.71
CA THR A 408 2.77 -14.00 -9.68
C THR A 408 1.50 -13.49 -10.33
N ALA A 409 0.35 -14.08 -9.99
CA ALA A 409 -0.96 -13.62 -10.44
C ALA A 409 -1.89 -13.36 -9.25
N ILE A 410 -2.34 -12.11 -9.09
CA ILE A 410 -3.22 -11.70 -7.99
C ILE A 410 -4.45 -10.99 -8.56
N GLY A 411 -5.64 -11.53 -8.29
CA GLY A 411 -6.92 -11.04 -8.81
C GLY A 411 -7.72 -12.17 -9.45
N ALA A 412 -9.04 -12.04 -9.51
CA ALA A 412 -9.90 -13.03 -10.15
C ALA A 412 -9.57 -13.14 -11.65
N ALA A 413 -9.41 -14.37 -12.16
CA ALA A 413 -9.01 -14.68 -13.53
C ALA A 413 -7.71 -13.99 -14.00
N ALA A 414 -6.83 -13.59 -13.07
CA ALA A 414 -5.53 -13.01 -13.42
C ALA A 414 -4.58 -14.10 -13.94
N ILE A 415 -3.79 -13.79 -14.97
CA ILE A 415 -2.92 -14.75 -15.66
C ILE A 415 -1.49 -14.25 -15.72
N ALA A 416 -0.56 -14.99 -15.13
CA ALA A 416 0.88 -14.80 -15.32
C ALA A 416 1.46 -15.95 -16.16
N GLY A 417 1.44 -15.76 -17.48
CA GLY A 417 1.90 -16.71 -18.49
C GLY A 417 3.43 -16.79 -18.65
N GLY A 418 4.13 -15.70 -18.34
CA GLY A 418 5.57 -15.61 -18.50
C GLY A 418 6.36 -15.92 -17.23
N SER A 419 7.60 -16.41 -17.38
CA SER A 419 8.50 -16.56 -16.24
C SER A 419 8.81 -15.20 -15.61
N GLN A 420 8.75 -15.12 -14.29
CA GLN A 420 8.90 -13.89 -13.51
C GLN A 420 7.91 -12.78 -13.91
N ALA A 421 6.84 -13.11 -14.61
CA ALA A 421 5.77 -12.18 -14.90
C ALA A 421 4.98 -11.89 -13.61
N THR A 422 4.54 -10.65 -13.43
CA THR A 422 3.76 -10.23 -12.28
C THR A 422 2.48 -9.55 -12.75
N VAL A 423 1.33 -10.09 -12.39
CA VAL A 423 0.04 -9.45 -12.59
C VAL A 423 -0.71 -9.18 -11.30
N VAL A 424 -1.30 -7.99 -11.21
CA VAL A 424 -2.17 -7.58 -10.10
C VAL A 424 -3.40 -6.86 -10.66
N GLY A 425 -4.56 -7.51 -10.58
CA GLY A 425 -5.84 -6.99 -11.05
C GLY A 425 -6.73 -8.08 -11.64
N ASN A 426 -8.05 -7.92 -11.54
CA ASN A 426 -8.99 -8.90 -12.09
C ASN A 426 -8.87 -8.94 -13.63
N GLY A 427 -8.73 -10.14 -14.19
CA GLY A 427 -8.53 -10.36 -15.62
C GLY A 427 -7.24 -9.79 -16.20
N ALA A 428 -6.28 -9.39 -15.36
CA ALA A 428 -4.98 -8.91 -15.83
C ALA A 428 -4.14 -10.08 -16.39
N VAL A 429 -3.45 -9.87 -17.51
CA VAL A 429 -2.69 -10.91 -18.21
C VAL A 429 -1.29 -10.42 -18.52
N ALA A 430 -0.29 -11.26 -18.22
CA ALA A 430 1.10 -11.03 -18.61
C ALA A 430 1.70 -12.32 -19.17
N GLU A 431 1.80 -12.38 -20.50
CA GLU A 431 2.27 -13.58 -21.21
C GLU A 431 3.80 -13.60 -21.36
N GLY A 432 4.41 -12.41 -21.44
CA GLY A 432 5.83 -12.25 -21.65
C GLY A 432 6.70 -12.53 -20.42
N LYS A 433 7.94 -12.96 -20.64
CA LYS A 433 8.93 -13.10 -19.56
C LYS A 433 9.26 -11.74 -18.95
N LEU A 434 9.39 -11.66 -17.63
CA LEU A 434 9.71 -10.43 -16.87
C LEU A 434 8.67 -9.29 -17.02
N SER A 435 7.49 -9.56 -17.57
CA SER A 435 6.50 -8.50 -17.78
C SER A 435 5.65 -8.22 -16.54
N VAL A 436 5.12 -7.00 -16.49
CA VAL A 436 4.31 -6.50 -15.37
C VAL A 436 2.97 -6.00 -15.92
N GLY A 437 1.86 -6.55 -15.41
CA GLY A 437 0.50 -6.10 -15.68
C GLY A 437 -0.21 -5.67 -14.40
N MET A 438 -0.44 -4.38 -14.19
CA MET A 438 -1.12 -3.88 -12.99
C MET A 438 -2.37 -3.08 -13.35
N GLY A 439 -3.51 -3.49 -12.82
CA GLY A 439 -4.83 -2.92 -13.10
C GLY A 439 -5.74 -3.94 -13.75
N THR A 440 -7.05 -3.78 -13.52
CA THR A 440 -8.08 -4.65 -14.11
C THR A 440 -7.92 -4.73 -15.61
N ARG A 441 -7.84 -5.94 -16.16
CA ARG A 441 -7.73 -6.16 -17.60
C ARG A 441 -6.51 -5.48 -18.25
N SER A 442 -5.42 -5.29 -17.50
CA SER A 442 -4.13 -4.95 -18.11
C SER A 442 -3.59 -6.15 -18.90
N TYR A 443 -2.88 -5.91 -20.01
CA TYR A 443 -2.47 -6.98 -20.93
C TYR A 443 -1.05 -6.73 -21.47
N THR A 444 -0.16 -7.73 -21.38
CA THR A 444 1.19 -7.69 -21.96
C THR A 444 1.53 -8.99 -22.69
N THR A 445 2.15 -8.90 -23.87
CA THR A 445 2.55 -10.09 -24.66
C THR A 445 4.06 -10.24 -24.86
N GLY A 446 4.82 -9.14 -24.87
CA GLY A 446 6.26 -9.09 -25.13
C GLY A 446 7.14 -9.28 -23.89
N LYS A 447 8.44 -9.50 -24.13
CA LYS A 447 9.45 -9.66 -23.07
C LYS A 447 9.72 -8.31 -22.39
N ALA A 448 9.74 -8.31 -21.06
CA ALA A 448 10.04 -7.14 -20.20
C ALA A 448 9.07 -5.96 -20.37
N ASP A 449 7.81 -6.25 -20.72
CA ASP A 449 6.76 -5.25 -20.90
C ASP A 449 6.24 -4.70 -19.56
N THR A 450 5.67 -3.50 -19.56
CA THR A 450 5.01 -2.92 -18.39
C THR A 450 3.70 -2.25 -18.77
N ALA A 451 2.57 -2.85 -18.40
CA ALA A 451 1.24 -2.27 -18.53
C ALA A 451 0.69 -1.90 -17.15
N VAL A 452 0.51 -0.61 -16.87
CA VAL A 452 -0.03 -0.11 -15.59
C VAL A 452 -1.23 0.78 -15.85
N GLY A 453 -2.40 0.35 -15.41
CA GLY A 453 -3.69 1.02 -15.57
C GLY A 453 -4.77 0.05 -16.06
N THR A 454 -6.03 0.35 -15.74
CA THR A 454 -7.17 -0.43 -16.24
C THR A 454 -7.16 -0.45 -17.77
N TYR A 455 -7.26 -1.64 -18.38
CA TYR A 455 -7.19 -1.81 -19.84
C TYR A 455 -5.92 -1.25 -20.52
N SER A 456 -4.82 -1.11 -19.78
CA SER A 456 -3.53 -0.81 -20.39
C SER A 456 -3.01 -2.01 -21.17
N VAL A 457 -2.44 -1.77 -22.35
CA VAL A 457 -2.04 -2.83 -23.29
C VAL A 457 -0.60 -2.59 -23.76
N VAL A 458 0.23 -3.62 -23.75
CA VAL A 458 1.54 -3.64 -24.39
C VAL A 458 1.62 -4.88 -25.27
N THR A 459 1.92 -4.73 -26.57
CA THR A 459 1.99 -5.87 -27.50
C THR A 459 3.38 -6.18 -28.03
N GLU A 460 4.35 -5.32 -27.73
CA GLU A 460 5.71 -5.38 -28.27
C GLU A 460 6.76 -5.36 -27.17
N ASP A 461 7.90 -6.02 -27.42
CA ASP A 461 8.96 -6.21 -26.43
C ASP A 461 9.48 -4.90 -25.84
N SER A 462 9.69 -4.91 -24.51
CA SER A 462 10.32 -3.83 -23.73
C SER A 462 9.59 -2.49 -23.84
N ALA A 463 8.30 -2.53 -24.14
CA ALA A 463 7.46 -1.34 -24.23
C ALA A 463 6.66 -1.12 -22.92
N VAL A 464 6.22 0.12 -22.73
CA VAL A 464 5.60 0.57 -21.47
C VAL A 464 4.31 1.33 -21.76
N ALA A 465 3.20 0.90 -21.16
CA ALA A 465 1.94 1.63 -21.16
C ALA A 465 1.59 2.05 -19.73
N LEU A 466 1.59 3.37 -19.47
CA LEU A 466 1.28 3.95 -18.15
C LEU A 466 0.03 4.82 -18.23
N GLY A 467 -1.10 4.31 -17.75
CA GLY A 467 -2.39 4.99 -17.71
C GLY A 467 -3.53 4.07 -18.15
N ALA A 468 -4.75 4.36 -17.70
CA ALA A 468 -5.92 3.61 -18.15
C ALA A 468 -6.08 3.73 -19.68
N TYR A 469 -6.30 2.61 -20.38
CA TYR A 469 -6.39 2.54 -21.85
C TYR A 469 -5.13 2.99 -22.61
N ALA A 470 -3.98 3.18 -21.93
CA ALA A 470 -2.72 3.44 -22.60
C ALA A 470 -2.29 2.19 -23.39
N ARG A 471 -1.75 2.39 -24.60
CA ARG A 471 -1.41 1.29 -25.52
C ARG A 471 -0.03 1.47 -26.14
N ALA A 472 0.85 0.50 -25.92
CA ALA A 472 2.20 0.51 -26.49
C ALA A 472 2.37 -0.68 -27.46
N ASP A 473 2.26 -0.39 -28.75
CA ASP A 473 2.33 -1.35 -29.86
C ASP A 473 3.67 -1.28 -30.62
N HIS A 474 4.70 -0.63 -30.05
CA HIS A 474 6.02 -0.48 -30.70
C HIS A 474 7.13 -0.80 -29.69
N LYS A 475 8.16 -1.55 -30.12
CA LYS A 475 9.29 -1.95 -29.27
C LYS A 475 9.99 -0.75 -28.62
N ASN A 476 10.48 -0.96 -27.40
CA ASN A 476 11.18 0.06 -26.58
C ASN A 476 10.47 1.42 -26.46
N SER A 477 9.16 1.47 -26.68
CA SER A 477 8.39 2.71 -26.71
C SER A 477 7.50 2.85 -25.47
N VAL A 478 7.11 4.07 -25.13
CA VAL A 478 6.34 4.41 -23.94
C VAL A 478 5.06 5.15 -24.34
N ALA A 479 3.90 4.59 -24.03
CA ALA A 479 2.63 5.32 -24.01
C ALA A 479 2.38 5.86 -22.60
N LEU A 480 2.42 7.18 -22.43
CA LEU A 480 2.34 7.85 -21.13
C LEU A 480 1.09 8.73 -21.02
N GLY A 481 0.16 8.30 -20.16
CA GLY A 481 -1.10 8.96 -19.87
C GLY A 481 -2.31 8.19 -20.39
N ASN A 482 -3.48 8.44 -19.81
CA ASN A 482 -4.74 7.78 -20.20
C ASN A 482 -4.97 7.85 -21.72
N SER A 483 -5.34 6.72 -22.33
CA SER A 483 -5.65 6.66 -23.76
C SER A 483 -4.51 7.16 -24.67
N SER A 484 -3.25 7.13 -24.23
CA SER A 484 -2.11 7.43 -25.09
C SER A 484 -1.77 6.20 -25.92
N ILE A 485 -1.27 6.41 -27.14
CA ILE A 485 -0.84 5.32 -28.01
C ILE A 485 0.54 5.62 -28.58
N THR A 486 1.45 4.64 -28.54
CA THR A 486 2.75 4.76 -29.21
C THR A 486 2.55 4.86 -30.73
N GLU A 487 3.39 5.64 -31.40
CA GLU A 487 3.47 5.67 -32.86
C GLU A 487 4.83 5.14 -33.33
N ASP A 488 4.92 4.83 -34.63
CA ASP A 488 6.15 4.47 -35.30
C ASP A 488 7.28 5.47 -35.01
N VAL A 489 8.49 4.94 -34.83
CA VAL A 489 9.69 5.76 -34.70
C VAL A 489 9.90 6.57 -35.97
N LYS A 490 9.89 7.91 -35.86
CA LYS A 490 10.21 8.84 -36.95
C LYS A 490 11.44 9.67 -36.60
N ALA A 491 12.60 9.25 -37.07
CA ALA A 491 13.80 10.09 -36.99
C ALA A 491 13.68 11.27 -37.98
N THR A 492 14.02 12.47 -37.51
CA THR A 492 14.07 13.66 -38.36
C THR A 492 15.54 14.02 -38.58
N ALA A 493 16.08 13.68 -39.75
CA ALA A 493 17.50 13.84 -40.06
C ALA A 493 17.91 15.32 -40.18
N SER A 494 17.10 16.11 -40.88
CA SER A 494 17.39 17.50 -41.16
C SER A 494 16.12 18.30 -41.44
N THR A 495 16.26 19.61 -41.52
CA THR A 495 15.28 20.51 -42.13
C THR A 495 15.97 21.49 -43.08
N THR A 496 15.24 22.02 -44.06
CA THR A 496 15.75 23.05 -44.96
C THR A 496 15.05 24.37 -44.69
N ILE A 497 15.82 25.38 -44.26
CA ILE A 497 15.32 26.74 -44.05
C ILE A 497 16.02 27.65 -45.06
N ASN A 498 15.24 28.29 -45.93
CA ASN A 498 15.74 29.18 -47.00
C ASN A 498 16.82 28.54 -47.88
N GLY A 499 16.66 27.26 -48.23
CA GLY A 499 17.59 26.52 -49.09
C GLY A 499 18.88 26.05 -48.40
N LYS A 500 19.06 26.35 -47.11
CA LYS A 500 20.16 25.80 -46.30
C LYS A 500 19.64 24.63 -45.46
N GLU A 501 20.33 23.50 -45.57
CA GLU A 501 20.05 22.31 -44.77
C GLU A 501 20.66 22.45 -43.36
N TYR A 502 19.89 22.04 -42.36
CA TYR A 502 20.29 21.95 -40.95
C TYR A 502 20.05 20.51 -40.48
N THR A 503 21.13 19.79 -40.19
CA THR A 503 21.08 18.42 -39.67
C THR A 503 20.84 18.42 -38.16
N PHE A 504 20.05 17.48 -37.67
CA PHE A 504 19.74 17.33 -36.25
C PHE A 504 20.51 16.18 -35.61
N ALA A 505 20.90 16.34 -34.34
CA ALA A 505 21.41 15.25 -33.53
C ALA A 505 20.32 14.17 -33.32
N GLY A 506 20.68 12.89 -33.39
CA GLY A 506 19.72 11.78 -33.30
C GLY A 506 18.82 11.61 -34.53
N GLY A 507 19.18 12.23 -35.66
CA GLY A 507 18.42 12.17 -36.91
C GLY A 507 18.57 10.87 -37.72
N ASP A 508 19.49 9.99 -37.32
CA ASP A 508 19.67 8.67 -37.92
C ASP A 508 18.66 7.68 -37.34
N GLN A 509 17.83 7.08 -38.21
CA GLN A 509 16.82 6.09 -37.84
C GLN A 509 17.44 4.88 -37.11
N SER A 510 18.70 4.53 -37.36
CA SER A 510 19.38 3.43 -36.66
C SER A 510 19.69 3.73 -35.18
N GLN A 511 19.70 5.01 -34.80
CA GLN A 511 20.00 5.48 -33.44
C GLN A 511 18.75 5.67 -32.58
N VAL A 512 17.56 5.71 -33.19
CA VAL A 512 16.28 5.91 -32.48
C VAL A 512 15.59 4.57 -32.33
N VAL A 513 15.57 4.05 -31.10
CA VAL A 513 15.10 2.69 -30.80
C VAL A 513 13.65 2.62 -30.31
N GLY A 514 13.01 3.76 -30.04
CA GLY A 514 11.63 3.86 -29.54
C GLY A 514 11.13 5.30 -29.42
N THR A 515 9.84 5.48 -29.14
CA THR A 515 9.18 6.79 -28.93
C THR A 515 8.55 6.92 -27.55
N VAL A 516 8.42 8.14 -27.02
CA VAL A 516 7.57 8.42 -25.86
C VAL A 516 6.35 9.20 -26.34
N SER A 517 5.21 8.52 -26.45
CA SER A 517 3.93 9.12 -26.83
C SER A 517 3.13 9.54 -25.60
N ILE A 518 2.80 10.83 -25.52
CA ILE A 518 1.92 11.39 -24.48
C ILE A 518 0.51 11.70 -25.02
N GLY A 519 0.10 11.08 -26.13
CA GLY A 519 -1.11 11.42 -26.88
C GLY A 519 -1.36 10.45 -28.03
N GLY A 520 -2.11 10.91 -29.04
CA GLY A 520 -2.45 10.13 -30.24
C GLY A 520 -3.92 9.69 -30.28
N LYS A 521 -4.27 8.91 -31.31
CA LYS A 521 -5.61 8.29 -31.45
C LYS A 521 -5.70 7.02 -30.60
N GLY A 522 -5.64 7.17 -29.28
CA GLY A 522 -5.71 6.02 -28.39
C GLY A 522 -7.11 5.48 -28.22
N VAL A 523 -7.30 4.72 -27.15
CA VAL A 523 -8.50 3.91 -26.90
C VAL A 523 -9.33 4.56 -25.79
N VAL A 524 -10.65 4.69 -25.97
CA VAL A 524 -11.57 5.21 -24.93
C VAL A 524 -12.25 4.12 -24.11
N GLY A 525 -12.33 2.90 -24.64
CA GLY A 525 -13.07 1.83 -24.00
C GLY A 525 -12.93 0.49 -24.70
N TYR A 526 -13.26 -0.56 -23.94
CA TYR A 526 -13.47 -1.90 -24.46
C TYR A 526 -14.87 -2.35 -24.06
N THR A 527 -15.61 -2.85 -25.05
CA THR A 527 -16.99 -3.33 -24.90
C THR A 527 -16.94 -4.84 -25.00
N ASP A 528 -17.44 -5.53 -23.97
CA ASP A 528 -17.60 -6.98 -24.05
C ASP A 528 -18.77 -7.29 -24.99
N THR A 529 -18.43 -7.73 -26.20
CA THR A 529 -19.42 -8.06 -27.24
C THR A 529 -19.90 -9.51 -27.15
N THR A 530 -19.21 -10.34 -26.35
CA THR A 530 -19.50 -11.77 -26.25
C THR A 530 -20.58 -12.05 -25.22
N ASN A 531 -20.75 -11.18 -24.21
CA ASN A 531 -21.70 -11.37 -23.10
C ASN A 531 -21.43 -12.66 -22.31
N GLU A 532 -20.26 -13.29 -22.50
CA GLU A 532 -19.86 -14.56 -21.87
C GLU A 532 -19.11 -14.33 -20.55
N GLY A 533 -18.78 -13.07 -20.20
CA GLY A 533 -18.20 -12.73 -18.90
C GLY A 533 -16.77 -13.25 -18.71
N HIS A 534 -16.08 -13.62 -19.80
CA HIS A 534 -14.69 -14.05 -19.76
C HIS A 534 -13.78 -12.85 -19.42
N TRP A 535 -13.17 -12.90 -18.25
CA TRP A 535 -12.33 -11.81 -17.73
C TRP A 535 -10.97 -11.71 -18.45
N ASN A 536 -10.57 -12.74 -19.19
CA ASN A 536 -9.21 -13.01 -19.67
C ASN A 536 -9.07 -13.11 -21.20
N ASP A 537 -9.99 -12.54 -21.99
CA ASP A 537 -10.00 -12.59 -23.45
C ASP A 537 -8.88 -11.79 -24.13
N PRO A 538 -7.87 -12.45 -24.76
CA PRO A 538 -6.82 -11.79 -25.53
C PRO A 538 -7.36 -11.00 -26.73
N ALA A 539 -8.47 -11.44 -27.33
CA ALA A 539 -9.09 -10.80 -28.49
C ALA A 539 -9.51 -9.36 -28.16
N HIS A 540 -10.08 -9.13 -26.96
CA HIS A 540 -10.37 -7.77 -26.50
C HIS A 540 -9.15 -6.85 -26.60
N TYR A 541 -7.93 -7.35 -26.39
CA TYR A 541 -6.72 -6.52 -26.39
C TYR A 541 -6.02 -6.45 -27.76
N THR A 542 -6.12 -7.49 -28.60
CA THR A 542 -5.27 -7.62 -29.79
C THR A 542 -5.95 -7.42 -31.14
N ASN A 543 -7.26 -7.64 -31.30
CA ASN A 543 -7.88 -7.75 -32.64
C ASN A 543 -9.08 -6.82 -32.93
N GLY A 544 -9.24 -5.73 -32.17
CA GLY A 544 -10.21 -4.68 -32.50
C GLY A 544 -11.68 -5.03 -32.21
N ASN A 545 -11.97 -6.28 -31.83
CA ASN A 545 -13.31 -6.66 -31.39
C ASN A 545 -13.63 -6.02 -30.03
N GLY A 546 -14.67 -5.18 -30.00
CA GLY A 546 -15.09 -4.45 -28.80
C GLY A 546 -14.25 -3.21 -28.46
N ARG A 547 -13.11 -2.99 -29.13
CA ARG A 547 -12.26 -1.80 -28.97
C ARG A 547 -12.96 -0.56 -29.53
N THR A 548 -13.02 0.50 -28.74
CA THR A 548 -13.48 1.82 -29.20
C THR A 548 -12.30 2.79 -29.25
N ASP A 549 -11.89 3.13 -30.47
CA ASP A 549 -10.85 4.12 -30.73
C ASP A 549 -11.40 5.53 -30.66
N MET A 550 -10.53 6.49 -30.36
CA MET A 550 -10.85 7.90 -30.44
C MET A 550 -10.95 8.37 -31.89
N ASP A 551 -12.01 9.13 -32.21
CA ASP A 551 -12.15 9.80 -33.50
C ASP A 551 -11.01 10.81 -33.75
N ASN A 552 -10.58 11.50 -32.68
CA ASN A 552 -9.58 12.56 -32.73
C ASN A 552 -8.36 12.22 -31.87
N ALA A 553 -7.18 12.60 -32.35
CA ALA A 553 -5.95 12.48 -31.57
C ALA A 553 -6.00 13.39 -30.34
N ILE A 554 -5.59 12.86 -29.18
CA ILE A 554 -5.38 13.67 -27.98
C ILE A 554 -3.97 14.25 -28.03
N TYR A 555 -3.87 15.53 -27.70
CA TYR A 555 -2.60 16.23 -27.49
C TYR A 555 -2.50 16.68 -26.03
N ARG A 556 -1.28 16.66 -25.49
CA ARG A 556 -1.00 17.10 -24.12
C ARG A 556 0.08 18.16 -24.10
N THR A 557 -0.07 19.12 -23.19
CA THR A 557 0.98 20.09 -22.88
C THR A 557 2.01 19.45 -21.97
N ILE A 558 3.29 19.60 -22.29
CA ILE A 558 4.39 19.26 -21.38
C ILE A 558 4.79 20.54 -20.67
N THR A 559 4.61 20.59 -19.36
CA THR A 559 4.96 21.74 -18.52
C THR A 559 6.18 21.44 -17.66
N ASN A 560 6.79 22.47 -17.06
CA ASN A 560 8.01 22.36 -16.25
C ASN A 560 9.25 21.84 -17.01
N VAL A 561 9.34 22.12 -18.31
CA VAL A 561 10.51 21.83 -19.13
C VAL A 561 11.59 22.89 -18.86
N ALA A 562 12.68 22.48 -18.22
CA ALA A 562 13.86 23.33 -18.03
C ALA A 562 14.47 23.72 -19.39
N ALA A 563 15.30 24.79 -19.41
CA ALA A 563 15.95 25.22 -20.64
C ALA A 563 16.92 24.12 -21.14
N GLY A 564 16.69 23.63 -22.36
CA GLY A 564 17.54 22.63 -23.00
C GLY A 564 18.86 23.24 -23.45
N ARG A 565 19.92 22.44 -23.57
CA ARG A 565 21.19 22.93 -24.14
C ARG A 565 21.01 23.28 -25.62
N ILE A 566 21.55 24.44 -26.03
CA ILE A 566 21.47 24.91 -27.42
C ILE A 566 22.86 24.76 -28.07
N ASN A 567 23.10 23.62 -28.71
CA ASN A 567 24.26 23.33 -29.55
C ASN A 567 23.91 22.24 -30.58
N ALA A 568 24.82 21.94 -31.52
CA ALA A 568 24.56 21.02 -32.64
C ALA A 568 24.33 19.55 -32.23
N ASP A 569 24.87 19.15 -31.08
CA ASP A 569 24.85 17.75 -30.62
C ASP A 569 23.79 17.50 -29.52
N SER A 570 23.00 18.52 -29.16
CA SER A 570 22.00 18.44 -28.09
C SER A 570 20.75 17.69 -28.53
N THR A 571 20.28 16.78 -27.67
CA THR A 571 19.00 16.06 -27.82
C THR A 571 17.98 16.45 -26.74
N ASP A 572 18.21 17.57 -26.05
CA ASP A 572 17.30 18.09 -25.03
C ASP A 572 16.06 18.73 -25.67
N ALA A 573 14.90 18.63 -25.03
CA ALA A 573 13.73 19.43 -25.41
C ALA A 573 14.01 20.93 -25.15
N ILE A 574 13.68 21.78 -26.12
CA ILE A 574 13.65 23.23 -25.92
C ILE A 574 12.33 23.65 -25.30
N ASN A 575 12.34 24.68 -24.46
CA ASN A 575 11.12 25.21 -23.87
C ASN A 575 10.61 26.46 -24.61
N GLY A 576 9.39 26.89 -24.28
CA GLY A 576 8.76 28.04 -24.92
C GLY A 576 9.50 29.36 -24.71
N SER A 577 10.21 29.54 -23.59
CA SER A 577 10.96 30.77 -23.33
C SER A 577 12.23 30.89 -24.18
N GLN A 578 12.89 29.77 -24.50
CA GLN A 578 14.02 29.74 -25.44
C GLN A 578 13.58 30.14 -26.86
N LEU A 579 12.46 29.58 -27.34
CA LEU A 579 11.94 29.95 -28.65
C LEU A 579 11.45 31.41 -28.68
N TYR A 580 10.77 31.86 -27.62
CA TYR A 580 10.32 33.23 -27.50
C TYR A 580 11.49 34.23 -27.54
N ALA A 581 12.62 33.92 -26.90
CA ALA A 581 13.82 34.75 -26.94
C ALA A 581 14.38 34.89 -28.37
N VAL A 582 14.40 33.80 -29.15
CA VAL A 582 14.83 33.83 -30.56
C VAL A 582 13.87 34.63 -31.44
N MET A 583 12.56 34.47 -31.23
CA MET A 583 11.54 35.24 -31.95
C MET A 583 11.65 36.74 -31.64
N GLY A 584 11.88 37.11 -30.37
CA GLY A 584 12.11 38.50 -29.96
C GLY A 584 13.30 39.13 -30.67
N ALA A 585 14.44 38.44 -30.70
CA ALA A 585 15.64 38.91 -31.41
C ALA A 585 15.41 39.08 -32.93
N THR A 586 14.63 38.18 -33.53
CA THR A 586 14.29 38.27 -34.97
C THR A 586 13.40 39.47 -35.27
N GLU A 587 12.44 39.75 -34.40
CA GLU A 587 11.54 40.90 -34.50
C GLU A 587 12.27 42.25 -34.32
N GLU A 588 13.22 42.32 -33.39
CA GLU A 588 14.10 43.49 -33.24
C GLU A 588 14.94 43.73 -34.50
N ASN A 589 15.53 42.67 -35.07
CA ASN A 589 16.26 42.75 -36.32
C ASN A 589 15.37 43.23 -37.48
N ARG A 590 14.12 42.76 -37.57
CA ARG A 590 13.15 43.22 -38.57
C ARG A 590 12.91 44.74 -38.46
N LYS A 591 12.66 45.24 -37.24
CA LYS A 591 12.47 46.69 -36.99
C LYS A 591 13.71 47.49 -37.37
N LEU A 592 14.92 46.99 -37.07
CA LEU A 592 16.16 47.63 -37.47
C LEU A 592 16.29 47.72 -39.00
N ILE A 593 15.94 46.66 -39.73
CA ILE A 593 15.96 46.63 -41.20
C ILE A 593 14.95 47.64 -41.78
N GLU A 594 13.73 47.68 -41.26
CA GLU A 594 12.71 48.65 -41.70
C GLU A 594 13.16 50.09 -41.48
N ASN A 595 13.74 50.39 -40.31
CA ASN A 595 14.30 51.70 -40.03
C ASN A 595 15.46 52.05 -40.98
N ASN A 596 16.35 51.09 -41.26
CA ASN A 596 17.45 51.29 -42.21
C ASN A 596 16.93 51.54 -43.63
N ALA A 597 15.87 50.85 -44.05
CA ALA A 597 15.24 51.08 -45.35
C ALA A 597 14.63 52.48 -45.45
N ILE A 598 13.96 52.97 -44.40
CA ILE A 598 13.43 54.34 -44.32
C ILE A 598 14.57 55.37 -44.41
N ASN A 599 15.64 55.16 -43.63
CA ASN A 599 16.82 56.05 -43.64
C ASN A 599 17.49 56.09 -45.01
N LEU A 600 17.57 54.95 -45.69
CA LEU A 600 18.11 54.87 -47.05
C LEU A 600 17.22 55.64 -48.04
N ALA A 601 15.91 55.44 -48.00
CA ALA A 601 14.96 56.16 -48.86
C ALA A 601 14.99 57.68 -48.63
N GLN A 602 15.11 58.14 -47.37
CA GLN A 602 15.28 59.56 -47.06
C GLN A 602 16.62 60.11 -47.59
N THR A 603 17.67 59.30 -47.56
CA THR A 603 18.98 59.67 -48.10
C THR A 603 18.94 59.75 -49.63
N ASP A 604 18.29 58.79 -50.29
CA ASP A 604 18.07 58.79 -51.73
C ASP A 604 17.28 60.04 -52.17
N HIS A 605 16.22 60.39 -51.43
CA HIS A 605 15.47 61.63 -51.69
C HIS A 605 16.30 62.91 -51.46
N ARG A 606 17.24 62.92 -50.49
CA ARG A 606 18.19 64.03 -50.31
C ARG A 606 19.18 64.13 -51.46
N ILE A 607 19.71 63.00 -51.94
CA ILE A 607 20.63 62.95 -53.08
C ILE A 607 19.94 63.45 -54.34
N ASN A 608 18.73 62.96 -54.64
CA ASN A 608 17.97 63.38 -55.82
C ASN A 608 17.67 64.88 -55.80
N ARG A 609 17.23 65.44 -54.67
CA ARG A 609 17.06 66.90 -54.54
C ARG A 609 18.36 67.68 -54.73
N ARG A 610 19.49 67.12 -54.30
CA ARG A 610 20.80 67.75 -54.48
C ARG A 610 21.22 67.73 -55.96
N ILE A 611 20.98 66.62 -56.66
CA ILE A 611 21.18 66.51 -58.12
C ILE A 611 20.36 67.58 -58.84
N ASP A 612 19.05 67.67 -58.56
CA ASP A 612 18.17 68.69 -59.17
C ASP A 612 18.70 70.11 -58.91
N SER A 613 19.11 70.41 -57.67
CA SER A 613 19.65 71.73 -57.33
C SER A 613 20.96 72.06 -58.06
N VAL A 614 21.85 71.07 -58.23
CA VAL A 614 23.12 71.25 -58.95
C VAL A 614 22.86 71.44 -60.44
N GLU A 615 21.90 70.72 -61.03
CA GLU A 615 21.49 70.93 -62.42
C GLU A 615 20.92 72.35 -62.64
N GLU A 616 20.12 72.86 -61.72
CA GLU A 616 19.55 74.21 -61.80
C GLU A 616 20.63 75.30 -61.63
N GLU A 617 21.55 75.14 -60.68
CA GLU A 617 22.73 75.99 -60.52
C GLU A 617 23.59 76.02 -61.80
N SER A 618 23.81 74.87 -62.43
CA SER A 618 24.56 74.78 -63.70
C SER A 618 23.85 75.51 -64.84
N ARG A 619 22.53 75.34 -65.00
CA ARG A 619 21.74 76.04 -66.04
C ARG A 619 21.75 77.56 -65.83
N ALA A 620 21.67 78.02 -64.58
CA ALA A 620 21.75 79.44 -64.23
C ALA A 620 23.14 80.02 -64.54
N GLY A 621 24.21 79.28 -64.24
CA GLY A 621 25.59 79.64 -64.59
C GLY A 621 25.79 79.81 -66.10
N ASP A 622 25.29 78.87 -66.90
CA ASP A 622 25.35 78.96 -68.37
C ASP A 622 24.59 80.16 -68.93
N ALA A 623 23.43 80.49 -68.35
CA ALA A 623 22.65 81.67 -68.75
C ALA A 623 23.35 82.99 -68.40
N MET A 624 24.01 83.08 -67.24
CA MET A 624 24.83 84.25 -66.88
C MET A 624 26.03 84.41 -67.83
N ASN A 625 26.72 83.32 -68.15
CA ASN A 625 27.85 83.34 -69.08
C ASN A 625 27.42 83.80 -70.48
N ARG A 626 26.27 83.35 -70.99
CA ARG A 626 25.71 83.85 -72.26
C ARG A 626 25.47 85.37 -72.23
N LYS A 627 24.78 85.88 -71.20
CA LYS A 627 24.56 87.33 -71.04
C LYS A 627 25.86 88.13 -70.95
N LEU A 628 26.88 87.59 -70.28
CA LEU A 628 28.18 88.23 -70.17
C LEU A 628 28.87 88.34 -71.53
N ILE A 629 28.83 87.27 -72.35
CA ILE A 629 29.38 87.25 -73.71
C ILE A 629 28.65 88.25 -74.63
N GLU A 630 27.33 88.31 -74.58
CA GLU A 630 26.53 89.28 -75.35
C GLU A 630 26.91 90.73 -75.01
N ASN A 631 27.01 91.05 -73.72
CA ASN A 631 27.43 92.38 -73.26
C ASN A 631 28.84 92.76 -73.72
N ASN A 632 29.79 91.81 -73.67
CA ASN A 632 31.16 92.05 -74.11
C ASN A 632 31.25 92.25 -75.63
N THR A 633 30.47 91.48 -76.40
CA THR A 633 30.39 91.61 -77.86
C THR A 633 29.86 92.99 -78.27
N PHE A 634 28.84 93.50 -77.57
CA PHE A 634 28.29 94.84 -77.81
C PHE A 634 29.31 95.96 -77.52
N LYS A 635 30.05 95.88 -76.41
CA LYS A 635 31.08 96.86 -76.04
C LYS A 635 32.24 96.89 -77.05
N LEU A 636 32.65 95.73 -77.56
CA LEU A 636 33.69 95.64 -78.60
C LEU A 636 33.24 96.32 -79.90
N ALA A 637 32.01 96.06 -80.35
CA ALA A 637 31.46 96.66 -81.57
C ALA A 637 31.33 98.20 -81.51
N GLN A 638 31.15 98.79 -80.32
CA GLN A 638 31.19 100.25 -80.15
C GLN A 638 32.61 100.82 -80.20
N THR A 639 33.59 100.07 -79.69
CA THR A 639 34.99 100.48 -79.67
C THR A 639 35.56 100.53 -81.09
N ASP A 640 35.30 99.51 -81.91
CA ASP A 640 35.72 99.46 -83.33
C ASP A 640 35.21 100.66 -84.14
N ARG A 641 33.93 101.02 -83.99
CA ARG A 641 33.34 102.18 -84.68
C ARG A 641 33.95 103.52 -84.28
N ARG A 642 34.56 103.62 -83.10
CA ARG A 642 35.26 104.83 -82.65
C ARG A 642 36.67 104.91 -83.22
N ILE A 643 37.35 103.77 -83.35
CA ILE A 643 38.71 103.69 -83.89
C ILE A 643 38.72 104.07 -85.37
N ASN A 644 37.83 103.50 -86.18
CA ASN A 644 37.80 103.77 -87.63
C ASN A 644 37.62 105.26 -87.96
N ARG A 645 36.74 105.97 -87.24
CA ARG A 645 36.52 107.42 -87.44
C ARG A 645 37.75 108.29 -87.13
N ARG A 646 38.63 107.87 -86.22
CA ARG A 646 39.86 108.62 -85.93
C ARG A 646 40.93 108.41 -86.99
N ILE A 647 40.97 107.21 -87.59
CA ILE A 647 41.94 106.89 -88.65
C ILE A 647 41.69 107.77 -89.88
N ASP A 648 40.44 107.87 -90.34
CA ASP A 648 40.08 108.68 -91.51
C ASP A 648 40.46 110.17 -91.34
N SER A 649 40.25 110.71 -90.13
CA SER A 649 40.57 112.12 -89.85
C SER A 649 42.07 112.42 -89.86
N VAL A 650 42.92 111.48 -89.41
CA VAL A 650 44.38 111.68 -89.38
C VAL A 650 44.97 111.62 -90.79
N GLU A 651 44.44 110.72 -91.62
CA GLU A 651 44.92 110.58 -92.99
C GLU A 651 44.66 111.84 -93.83
N GLU A 652 43.50 112.49 -93.62
CA GLU A 652 43.17 113.73 -94.31
C GLU A 652 44.06 114.92 -93.89
N GLU A 653 44.40 115.03 -92.60
CA GLU A 653 45.30 116.07 -92.08
C GLU A 653 46.71 115.93 -92.66
N SER A 654 47.26 114.72 -92.67
CA SER A 654 48.61 114.45 -93.20
C SER A 654 48.73 114.85 -94.68
N ARG A 655 47.76 114.45 -95.51
CA ARG A 655 47.80 114.73 -96.95
C ARG A 655 47.78 116.23 -97.28
N ALA A 656 47.05 117.03 -96.48
CA ALA A 656 47.01 118.48 -96.65
C ALA A 656 48.33 119.15 -96.23
N GLY A 657 48.98 118.65 -95.17
CA GLY A 657 50.30 119.10 -94.71
C GLY A 657 51.36 119.06 -95.82
N ASP A 658 51.45 117.94 -96.52
CA ASP A 658 52.47 117.72 -97.55
C ASP A 658 52.27 118.60 -98.79
N ALA A 659 51.01 118.80 -99.21
CA ALA A 659 50.69 119.66 -100.36
C ALA A 659 51.11 121.13 -100.14
N MET A 660 51.01 121.62 -98.90
CA MET A 660 51.44 122.98 -98.53
C MET A 660 52.96 123.11 -98.52
N ASN A 661 53.68 122.12 -97.98
CA ASN A 661 55.14 122.13 -97.98
C ASN A 661 55.72 122.14 -99.40
N ALA A 662 55.12 121.37 -100.32
CA ALA A 662 55.50 121.39 -101.73
C ALA A 662 55.30 122.79 -102.36
N ALA A 663 54.27 123.54 -101.95
CA ALA A 663 54.02 124.89 -102.45
C ALA A 663 55.06 125.91 -101.96
N LEU A 664 55.45 125.84 -100.68
CA LEU A 664 56.46 126.72 -100.10
C LEU A 664 57.85 126.55 -100.74
N ALA A 665 58.21 125.32 -101.09
CA ALA A 665 59.50 125.01 -101.73
C ALA A 665 59.65 125.64 -103.13
N ALA A 666 58.56 126.02 -103.79
CA ALA A 666 58.58 126.65 -105.10
C ALA A 666 58.90 128.16 -105.07
N LEU A 667 58.95 128.78 -103.89
CA LEU A 667 59.26 130.21 -103.73
C LEU A 667 60.78 130.45 -103.86
N LYS A 668 61.23 130.74 -105.10
CA LYS A 668 62.65 130.99 -105.41
C LYS A 668 62.92 132.45 -105.79
N PRO A 669 63.78 133.16 -105.06
CA PRO A 669 64.18 134.53 -105.42
C PRO A 669 65.16 134.56 -106.61
N LEU A 670 65.00 135.56 -107.48
CA LEU A 670 65.84 135.89 -108.64
C LEU A 670 67.14 136.59 -108.22
N GLN A 671 68.14 136.59 -109.11
CA GLN A 671 69.49 137.14 -108.87
C GLN A 671 69.49 138.66 -108.57
N TYR A 672 70.55 139.14 -107.91
CA TYR A 672 70.69 140.52 -107.44
C TYR A 672 70.76 141.55 -108.59
N ASP A 673 69.88 142.55 -108.55
CA ASP A 673 69.89 143.74 -109.43
C ASP A 673 70.02 145.01 -108.55
N PRO A 674 70.97 145.93 -108.82
CA PRO A 674 71.14 147.16 -108.05
C PRO A 674 69.90 148.08 -108.03
N ASN A 675 69.02 147.99 -109.04
CA ASN A 675 67.85 148.85 -109.19
C ASN A 675 66.55 148.22 -108.62
N GLU A 676 66.53 146.90 -108.37
CA GLU A 676 65.37 146.18 -107.83
C GLU A 676 65.74 145.23 -106.68
N LYS A 677 65.60 145.72 -105.44
CA LYS A 677 66.00 144.99 -104.22
C LYS A 677 64.89 144.13 -103.60
N PHE A 678 63.64 144.19 -104.08
CA PHE A 678 62.48 143.51 -103.49
C PHE A 678 61.77 142.63 -104.51
N GLN A 679 61.36 141.43 -104.09
CA GLN A 679 60.74 140.42 -104.96
C GLN A 679 59.55 139.78 -104.25
N VAL A 680 58.48 139.55 -105.02
CA VAL A 680 57.34 138.74 -104.60
C VAL A 680 57.36 137.43 -105.38
N MET A 681 57.19 136.33 -104.67
CA MET A 681 57.21 134.97 -105.18
C MET A 681 55.85 134.32 -104.93
N VAL A 682 55.40 133.50 -105.87
CA VAL A 682 54.19 132.68 -105.70
C VAL A 682 54.55 131.25 -106.08
N GLY A 683 54.14 130.31 -105.25
CA GLY A 683 54.37 128.88 -105.41
C GLY A 683 53.07 128.09 -105.27
N THR A 684 52.96 126.96 -105.94
CA THR A 684 51.87 126.01 -105.71
C THR A 684 52.45 124.60 -105.67
N GLY A 685 51.84 123.74 -104.88
CA GLY A 685 52.26 122.36 -104.67
C GLY A 685 51.04 121.46 -104.58
N ARG A 686 51.12 120.24 -105.07
CA ARG A 686 50.02 119.27 -105.00
C ARG A 686 50.54 117.97 -104.43
N PHE A 687 49.80 117.39 -103.50
CA PHE A 687 50.07 116.06 -102.97
C PHE A 687 48.77 115.26 -102.90
N LYS A 688 48.70 114.20 -103.71
CA LYS A 688 47.47 113.45 -104.01
C LYS A 688 46.31 114.39 -104.40
N ASP A 689 45.21 114.32 -103.66
CA ASP A 689 43.98 115.07 -103.87
C ASP A 689 44.01 116.48 -103.25
N LYS A 690 45.05 116.85 -102.47
CA LYS A 690 45.17 118.17 -101.84
C LYS A 690 46.15 119.06 -102.62
N GLN A 691 45.79 120.35 -102.74
CA GLN A 691 46.63 121.40 -103.32
C GLN A 691 46.99 122.43 -102.24
N GLY A 692 48.25 122.81 -102.20
CA GLY A 692 48.80 123.92 -101.44
C GLY A 692 49.12 125.11 -102.35
N PHE A 693 48.86 126.31 -101.85
CA PHE A 693 49.29 127.56 -102.46
C PHE A 693 50.18 128.30 -101.50
N ALA A 694 51.29 128.82 -101.99
CA ALA A 694 52.25 129.58 -101.22
C ALA A 694 52.49 130.96 -101.82
N LEU A 695 52.63 131.95 -100.94
CA LEU A 695 53.04 133.31 -101.31
C LEU A 695 54.28 133.63 -100.49
N GLY A 696 55.28 134.22 -101.12
CA GLY A 696 56.50 134.61 -100.46
C GLY A 696 57.03 135.95 -100.92
N VAL A 697 57.88 136.53 -100.10
CA VAL A 697 58.58 137.78 -100.39
C VAL A 697 60.05 137.57 -100.12
N ALA A 698 60.89 138.24 -100.90
CA ALA A 698 62.33 138.23 -100.73
C ALA A 698 62.88 139.65 -100.89
N HIS A 699 63.82 140.03 -100.04
CA HIS A 699 64.47 141.34 -100.09
C HIS A 699 65.98 141.20 -100.00
N HIS A 700 66.68 141.70 -101.03
CA HIS A 700 68.14 141.78 -101.07
C HIS A 700 68.60 143.07 -100.42
N ILE A 701 69.17 142.99 -99.23
CA ILE A 701 69.69 144.16 -98.50
C ILE A 701 70.92 144.71 -99.24
N ASN A 702 71.78 143.81 -99.71
CA ASN A 702 72.96 144.08 -100.53
C ASN A 702 73.29 142.82 -101.37
N GLU A 703 74.33 142.89 -102.21
CA GLU A 703 74.75 141.76 -103.06
C GLU A 703 75.03 140.46 -102.30
N ASN A 704 75.21 140.56 -100.98
CA ASN A 704 75.63 139.47 -100.12
C ASN A 704 74.60 139.10 -99.06
N LEU A 705 73.39 139.67 -99.02
CA LEU A 705 72.39 139.36 -97.99
C LEU A 705 70.96 139.44 -98.53
N LEU A 706 70.22 138.34 -98.38
CA LEU A 706 68.83 138.13 -98.77
C LEU A 706 68.00 137.70 -97.56
N LEU A 707 66.84 138.32 -97.37
CA LEU A 707 65.77 137.85 -96.48
C LEU A 707 64.66 137.22 -97.31
N ASN A 708 64.10 136.08 -96.91
CA ASN A 708 62.90 135.53 -97.51
C ASN A 708 61.86 135.07 -96.47
N ALA A 709 60.58 135.16 -96.81
CA ALA A 709 59.50 134.63 -95.99
C ALA A 709 58.37 134.12 -96.89
N GLY A 710 57.66 133.10 -96.44
CA GLY A 710 56.58 132.47 -97.18
C GLY A 710 55.48 131.90 -96.29
N ALA A 711 54.29 131.78 -96.83
CA ALA A 711 53.15 131.16 -96.17
C ALA A 711 52.45 130.24 -97.17
N ALA A 712 52.01 129.06 -96.73
CA ALA A 712 51.18 128.18 -97.54
C ALA A 712 49.88 127.75 -96.88
N TYR A 713 48.88 127.49 -97.72
CA TYR A 713 47.54 127.10 -97.31
C TYR A 713 47.03 125.96 -98.20
N SER A 714 46.32 124.99 -97.62
CA SER A 714 45.59 123.94 -98.36
C SER A 714 44.16 123.86 -97.85
N GLY A 715 43.23 124.28 -98.71
CA GLY A 715 41.83 124.52 -98.32
C GLY A 715 41.69 125.64 -97.28
N SER A 716 40.56 125.64 -96.55
CA SER A 716 40.25 126.64 -95.52
C SER A 716 40.85 126.32 -94.14
N LYS A 717 41.28 125.08 -93.91
CA LYS A 717 41.52 124.54 -92.57
C LYS A 717 43.01 124.42 -92.20
N TYR A 718 43.88 124.16 -93.17
CA TYR A 718 45.29 123.88 -92.90
C TYR A 718 46.18 125.01 -93.42
N LYS A 719 47.12 125.48 -92.59
CA LYS A 719 48.00 126.63 -92.86
C LYS A 719 49.39 126.37 -92.28
N ILE A 720 50.44 126.75 -93.01
CA ILE A 720 51.84 126.61 -92.58
C ILE A 720 52.61 127.89 -92.99
N TRP A 721 53.61 128.31 -92.22
CA TRP A 721 54.38 129.55 -92.46
C TRP A 721 55.89 129.27 -92.33
N ASN A 722 56.73 129.97 -93.10
CA ASN A 722 58.20 129.91 -93.02
C ASN A 722 58.86 131.30 -93.19
N ALA A 723 60.09 131.44 -92.68
CA ALA A 723 60.96 132.60 -92.91
C ALA A 723 62.43 132.18 -92.85
N GLY A 724 63.30 132.86 -93.60
CA GLY A 724 64.72 132.54 -93.73
C GLY A 724 65.60 133.75 -94.08
N ILE A 725 66.88 133.63 -93.74
CA ILE A 725 67.94 134.60 -94.07
C ILE A 725 69.02 133.86 -94.84
N THR A 726 69.54 134.46 -95.90
CA THR A 726 70.60 133.90 -96.75
C THR A 726 71.70 134.94 -96.96
N TYR A 727 72.97 134.61 -96.70
CA TYR A 727 74.12 135.51 -96.87
C TYR A 727 75.19 134.87 -97.78
N ARG A 728 75.86 135.66 -98.64
CA ARG A 728 76.84 135.23 -99.67
C ARG A 728 78.25 135.83 -99.39
N PHE A 729 79.31 135.03 -99.34
CA PHE A 729 80.71 135.47 -99.11
C PHE A 729 81.64 135.11 -100.30
N GLY A 730 82.62 135.99 -100.60
CA GLY A 730 83.52 135.98 -101.79
C GLY A 730 84.74 135.03 -101.79
N SER A 731 85.48 135.08 -102.91
CA SER A 731 86.40 134.09 -103.51
C SER A 731 87.81 133.94 -102.89
N SER A 732 88.23 132.70 -102.58
CA SER A 732 89.58 132.14 -102.80
C SER A 732 89.70 130.67 -102.34
N ASN A 733 90.32 129.87 -103.20
CA ASN A 733 91.02 128.58 -103.03
C ASN A 733 91.19 127.93 -101.62
N GLN A 734 91.09 126.59 -101.66
CA GLN A 734 91.56 125.55 -100.73
C GLN A 734 90.65 125.08 -99.58
N LYS A 735 90.24 123.81 -99.75
CA LYS A 735 90.01 122.70 -98.81
C LYS A 735 89.88 122.96 -97.29
N ALA A 736 88.85 122.26 -96.77
CA ALA A 736 88.66 121.60 -95.46
C ALA A 736 87.75 122.34 -94.45
N PRO A 737 87.04 121.66 -93.51
CA PRO A 737 86.70 120.22 -93.41
C PRO A 737 85.24 119.87 -92.97
N VAL A 738 84.97 118.57 -93.15
CA VAL A 738 84.00 117.59 -92.58
C VAL A 738 83.43 117.85 -91.17
N ILE A 739 82.14 117.47 -90.96
CA ILE A 739 81.53 116.63 -89.86
C ILE A 739 80.02 116.48 -90.21
N LYS A 740 79.54 115.34 -90.74
CA LYS A 740 79.14 114.02 -90.18
C LYS A 740 77.70 113.92 -89.64
N VAL A 741 76.96 113.05 -90.35
CA VAL A 741 75.67 112.42 -90.09
C VAL A 741 75.80 111.31 -89.03
N SER A 742 74.78 111.14 -88.18
CA SER A 742 74.46 109.89 -87.44
C SER A 742 73.18 110.13 -86.60
N ASN A 743 72.29 109.20 -86.27
CA ASN A 743 72.11 107.78 -86.60
C ASN A 743 70.73 107.38 -86.03
N ASP A 744 69.94 106.64 -86.82
CA ASP A 744 68.61 106.11 -86.50
C ASP A 744 68.63 104.68 -85.90
N GLU A 745 69.74 104.25 -85.31
CA GLU A 745 69.92 102.85 -84.91
C GLU A 745 69.63 102.53 -83.42
N GLN A 746 69.21 103.50 -82.61
CA GLN A 746 68.99 103.30 -81.16
C GLN A 746 67.53 103.24 -80.70
N ARG A 747 66.54 103.60 -81.55
CA ARG A 747 65.10 103.49 -81.19
C ARG A 747 64.44 102.17 -81.60
N ILE A 748 65.02 101.46 -82.57
CA ILE A 748 64.53 100.15 -83.03
C ILE A 748 64.85 99.05 -81.99
N ARG A 749 65.92 99.17 -81.20
CA ARG A 749 66.26 98.18 -80.16
C ARG A 749 65.44 98.30 -78.87
N SER A 750 64.82 99.45 -78.58
CA SER A 750 63.96 99.62 -77.40
C SER A 750 62.51 99.15 -77.62
N LEU A 751 62.04 99.08 -78.87
CA LEU A 751 60.69 98.61 -79.23
C LEU A 751 60.61 97.09 -79.48
N GLU A 752 61.74 96.43 -79.78
CA GLU A 752 61.83 94.97 -79.85
C GLU A 752 61.90 94.32 -78.44
N GLN A 753 62.51 94.99 -77.44
CA GLN A 753 62.53 94.52 -76.05
C GLN A 753 61.15 94.56 -75.38
N GLU A 754 60.28 95.50 -75.74
CA GLU A 754 58.92 95.60 -75.18
C GLU A 754 57.99 94.51 -75.76
N ASN A 755 58.17 94.16 -77.04
CA ASN A 755 57.44 93.06 -77.70
C ASN A 755 57.85 91.66 -77.20
N MET A 756 59.10 91.48 -76.78
CA MET A 756 59.57 90.21 -76.21
C MET A 756 59.01 89.98 -74.79
N MET A 757 58.81 91.06 -74.01
CA MET A 757 58.23 90.99 -72.66
C MET A 757 56.71 90.71 -72.67
N LEU A 758 56.00 91.18 -73.70
CA LEU A 758 54.57 90.89 -73.92
C LEU A 758 54.32 89.45 -74.39
N LYS A 759 55.19 88.88 -75.23
CA LYS A 759 55.12 87.45 -75.61
C LYS A 759 55.42 86.50 -74.44
N GLN A 760 56.30 86.87 -73.51
CA GLN A 760 56.55 86.08 -72.29
C GLN A 760 55.39 86.15 -71.28
N ARG A 761 54.65 87.27 -71.19
CA ARG A 761 53.42 87.35 -70.38
C ARG A 761 52.27 86.54 -70.96
N LEU A 762 52.16 86.45 -72.29
CA LEU A 762 51.12 85.64 -72.95
C LEU A 762 51.36 84.14 -72.74
N ALA A 763 52.61 83.66 -72.89
CA ALA A 763 52.98 82.27 -72.61
C ALA A 763 52.83 81.88 -71.11
N ALA A 764 53.04 82.83 -70.18
CA ALA A 764 52.83 82.59 -68.75
C ALA A 764 51.35 82.51 -68.34
N ILE A 765 50.43 83.11 -69.12
CA ILE A 765 48.98 83.01 -68.92
C ILE A 765 48.45 81.71 -69.55
N GLU A 766 48.91 81.33 -70.74
CA GLU A 766 48.56 80.04 -71.37
C GLU A 766 49.06 78.82 -70.58
N ALA A 767 50.23 78.92 -69.93
CA ALA A 767 50.73 77.87 -69.03
C ALA A 767 49.91 77.74 -67.73
N LYS A 768 49.30 78.82 -67.22
CA LYS A 768 48.40 78.77 -66.05
C LYS A 768 47.00 78.25 -66.40
N LEU A 769 46.54 78.42 -67.64
CA LEU A 769 45.22 77.95 -68.10
C LEU A 769 45.19 76.42 -68.37
N SER A 770 46.33 75.78 -68.61
CA SER A 770 46.44 74.31 -68.80
C SER A 770 46.42 73.48 -67.50
N LYS A 771 46.47 74.12 -66.33
CA LYS A 771 46.41 73.46 -65.01
C LYS A 771 45.05 73.60 -64.30
N LEU A 772 44.02 74.11 -64.97
CA LEU A 772 42.66 74.32 -64.42
C LEU A 772 41.54 73.78 -65.35
N LYS A 773 41.85 72.77 -66.17
CA LYS A 773 40.85 71.85 -66.74
C LYS A 773 40.86 70.54 -65.96
#